data_AF-A0A1X6P130-F1
#
_entry.id   AF-A0A1X6P130-F1
#
_cell.length_a   1.000
_cell.length_b   1.000
_cell.length_c   1.000
_cell.angle_alpha   90.00
_cell.angle_beta   90.00
_cell.angle_gamma   90.00
#
_symmetry.space_group_name_H-M   'P 1'
#
loop_
_entity.id
_entity.type
_entity.pdbx_description
1 polymer ?
#
loop_
_entity_poly.entity_id
_entity_poly.type
_entity_poly.pdbx_seq_one_letter_code
_entity_poly.pdbx_strand_id
1 'polypeptide(L)'
;MVALQGIEVAAAATVADDTPREMTQSPEIPMPAPAPPAPVVPAPTAPAPAAVPPPATQDHFAHAVIDPLPGAVIANGDGVASVTLSAFDSHTHRFHADGSAGRLVSFTWTAAATGAVLGRGVSVTVELALGTTGVRLNVVDDGGNDSAAETVVTVAGSLARGAYCYYYKDVGGALPADAAGGPAPVHAAVAAGLSFPTAAAFPVGPAGRDAFAQRCVFLYKVEADAEVAFAAAYAGGSVALTVGGETVLAASAGGSATATGTVRLAAGMHAAETTYTHAAGSAAAAMTLTAGGAPIPNAALEWDRATVVPIITSVSPAAGGLAQGTRVTIRGVGFYAPAPAVTFGGVPATGVARTGSTVLRVLAPAADGAGTVGVAVAGGGAVGGAAAAYTYEAGRAHPIKFRQTALKAADGKDFRIAGPTAIALGPDGRVYVGQYKEHVQALTIDGDYVVTDVCTSASVGDKRSVLSLSFDPLETGDGLRLLAATSILYYAQNHKQRRSAWDNGQVVVLRPGVGGSCLGVEAVLIDGLPVSNHDHAVQALEWDQQGALLLAAGGFTNQGANVKGIRLGGVDETPLSAAVLRAPVHAAGFDGRITYDQTVDERATRQTGGTVSVWAAGLRNAFDTVLHTNGALYGTDNGPNAGYGDVAVGCGASAKGYGQKDKLLRLTAGSYHGHPNRNRARDDPRQCTYHRNSDGAGGGYTPALADLGRSSMNGVLEFMGNAFGGALKHDLLIAKFSGRRGAGVTARARLSADGKAVTSLADLLPFSGLLLVQAASGAVLAPQTQKNRVTIYVPDYPPPPAAAPPAVAGVAPHRGRIGGGNGVTIAGHNFGAAPTATLGGRPCGNVRDVAADGTSFRCTAPAGVAGALVRVVVTAGGRGSATTPGRGDYWYMEV
;
A
#
# COMPACT_ATOMS: atom_id res chain seq x y z
N MET A 1 32.40 3.10 -4.48
CA MET A 1 33.57 2.45 -3.86
C MET A 1 33.27 0.95 -3.74
N VAL A 2 34.19 0.08 -4.16
CA VAL A 2 34.18 -1.38 -3.91
C VAL A 2 32.90 -2.09 -4.37
N ALA A 3 32.42 -1.93 -5.61
CA ALA A 3 31.22 -2.67 -6.01
C ALA A 3 31.50 -4.18 -6.16
N LEU A 4 32.69 -4.55 -6.67
CA LEU A 4 32.92 -5.90 -7.20
C LEU A 4 34.20 -6.62 -6.71
N GLN A 5 35.12 -5.94 -6.02
CA GLN A 5 36.37 -6.57 -5.51
C GLN A 5 36.17 -7.61 -4.38
N GLY A 6 34.95 -7.80 -3.89
CA GLY A 6 34.65 -8.66 -2.76
C GLY A 6 34.11 -10.06 -3.11
N ILE A 7 34.34 -10.63 -4.29
CA ILE A 7 33.72 -11.93 -4.64
C ILE A 7 34.71 -13.11 -4.58
N GLU A 8 36.03 -12.87 -4.56
CA GLU A 8 37.02 -13.96 -4.70
C GLU A 8 37.48 -14.67 -3.40
N VAL A 9 37.14 -14.20 -2.19
CA VAL A 9 37.71 -14.77 -0.94
C VAL A 9 36.74 -15.70 -0.18
N ALA A 10 36.05 -16.60 -0.88
CA ALA A 10 35.23 -17.62 -0.21
C ALA A 10 35.33 -18.98 -0.91
N ALA A 11 36.55 -19.53 -0.97
CA ALA A 11 36.79 -20.94 -1.17
C ALA A 11 38.04 -21.36 -0.39
N ALA A 12 37.90 -22.45 0.36
CA ALA A 12 38.92 -23.18 1.14
C ALA A 12 39.39 -22.54 2.47
N ALA A 13 38.91 -23.08 3.60
CA ALA A 13 39.70 -23.97 4.47
C ALA A 13 39.01 -24.14 5.84
N THR A 14 38.50 -25.34 6.08
CA THR A 14 38.31 -25.93 7.41
C THR A 14 39.67 -26.35 7.96
N VAL A 15 39.95 -26.10 9.24
CA VAL A 15 40.47 -27.05 10.25
C VAL A 15 40.39 -26.37 11.64
N ALA A 16 39.97 -27.16 12.62
CA ALA A 16 39.74 -26.87 14.03
C ALA A 16 41.04 -26.61 14.82
N ASP A 17 40.95 -25.93 15.98
CA ASP A 17 41.31 -26.58 17.25
C ASP A 17 40.80 -25.81 18.49
N ASP A 18 40.81 -26.54 19.60
CA ASP A 18 40.08 -26.47 20.86
C ASP A 18 40.63 -25.50 21.96
N THR A 19 39.70 -24.84 22.68
CA THR A 19 39.57 -24.52 24.14
C THR A 19 40.76 -24.02 25.04
N PRO A 20 40.57 -23.64 26.34
CA PRO A 20 39.71 -22.60 26.96
C PRO A 20 40.40 -21.76 28.09
N ARG A 21 39.62 -20.92 28.82
CA ARG A 21 39.88 -20.20 30.13
C ARG A 21 40.59 -18.83 30.02
N GLU A 22 40.37 -17.81 30.86
CA GLU A 22 39.84 -17.73 32.23
C GLU A 22 39.34 -16.29 32.55
N MET A 23 38.39 -16.19 33.49
CA MET A 23 37.86 -14.96 34.10
C MET A 23 38.88 -14.29 35.04
N THR A 24 38.90 -12.95 35.10
CA THR A 24 39.40 -12.19 36.27
C THR A 24 38.41 -11.09 36.68
N GLN A 25 38.40 -10.84 37.99
CA GLN A 25 37.36 -10.19 38.81
C GLN A 25 37.44 -8.65 38.89
N SER A 26 36.34 -8.09 39.44
CA SER A 26 35.93 -6.71 39.78
C SER A 26 36.92 -5.85 40.62
N PRO A 27 36.59 -4.56 40.90
CA PRO A 27 35.83 -4.25 42.14
C PRO A 27 34.77 -3.12 42.06
N GLU A 28 33.88 -3.14 43.07
CA GLU A 28 32.69 -2.32 43.32
C GLU A 28 32.96 -0.96 44.01
N ILE A 29 31.98 -0.03 43.91
CA ILE A 29 31.76 1.11 44.83
C ILE A 29 30.24 1.18 45.15
N PRO A 30 29.82 1.49 46.40
CA PRO A 30 28.49 1.14 46.94
C PRO A 30 27.44 2.27 46.85
N MET A 31 26.16 1.89 46.96
CA MET A 31 24.99 2.79 47.06
C MET A 31 24.08 2.39 48.24
N PRO A 32 23.33 3.35 48.84
CA PRO A 32 22.75 3.22 50.18
C PRO A 32 21.38 2.51 50.22
N ALA A 33 21.05 1.99 51.40
CA ALA A 33 19.90 1.12 51.69
C ALA A 33 18.52 1.83 51.69
N PRO A 34 17.44 1.14 51.28
CA PRO A 34 16.06 1.58 51.51
C PRO A 34 15.40 0.92 52.73
N ALA A 35 14.39 1.60 53.28
CA ALA A 35 13.65 1.34 54.52
C ALA A 35 12.76 0.08 54.51
N PRO A 36 12.37 -0.46 55.68
CA PRO A 36 11.68 -1.76 55.79
C PRO A 36 10.17 -1.69 55.56
N PRO A 37 9.53 -2.75 55.02
CA PRO A 37 8.08 -2.86 54.87
C PRO A 37 7.37 -3.39 56.14
N ALA A 38 6.09 -3.05 56.27
CA ALA A 38 5.18 -3.38 57.38
C ALA A 38 4.79 -4.88 57.44
N PRO A 39 4.33 -5.39 58.61
CA PRO A 39 4.09 -6.82 58.82
C PRO A 39 2.75 -7.31 58.25
N VAL A 40 2.79 -8.48 57.62
CA VAL A 40 1.64 -9.21 57.05
C VAL A 40 1.11 -10.21 58.07
N VAL A 41 -0.21 -10.22 58.29
CA VAL A 41 -0.96 -11.19 59.12
C VAL A 41 -1.12 -12.52 58.36
N PRO A 42 -0.95 -13.70 58.99
CA PRO A 42 -1.06 -14.98 58.30
C PRO A 42 -2.52 -15.43 58.09
N ALA A 43 -2.81 -15.97 56.90
CA ALA A 43 -4.07 -16.66 56.57
C ALA A 43 -3.99 -18.17 56.95
N PRO A 44 -5.11 -18.83 57.27
CA PRO A 44 -5.14 -20.21 57.76
C PRO A 44 -4.84 -21.26 56.68
N THR A 45 -4.25 -22.38 57.12
CA THR A 45 -3.80 -23.52 56.31
C THR A 45 -4.95 -24.36 55.75
N ALA A 46 -4.95 -24.57 54.43
CA ALA A 46 -5.73 -25.59 53.74
C ALA A 46 -4.89 -26.87 53.51
N PRO A 47 -5.50 -28.08 53.50
CA PRO A 47 -4.78 -29.35 53.43
C PRO A 47 -4.21 -29.63 52.03
N ALA A 48 -3.10 -30.36 51.99
CA ALA A 48 -2.36 -30.70 50.77
C ALA A 48 -3.17 -31.59 49.81
N PRO A 49 -3.21 -31.30 48.50
CA PRO A 49 -3.77 -32.21 47.51
C PRO A 49 -2.78 -33.34 47.20
N ALA A 50 -3.32 -34.56 47.06
CA ALA A 50 -2.61 -35.74 46.62
C ALA A 50 -2.02 -35.53 45.21
N ALA A 51 -0.83 -36.12 44.97
CA ALA A 51 -0.17 -36.09 43.67
C ALA A 51 -1.03 -36.77 42.60
N VAL A 52 -1.53 -35.98 41.66
CA VAL A 52 -2.14 -36.44 40.41
C VAL A 52 -0.99 -36.74 39.43
N PRO A 53 -0.94 -37.91 38.78
CA PRO A 53 0.07 -38.17 37.74
C PRO A 53 -0.12 -37.16 36.59
N PRO A 54 0.94 -36.73 35.89
CA PRO A 54 0.80 -35.78 34.81
C PRO A 54 -0.16 -36.36 33.75
N PRO A 55 -1.15 -35.59 33.27
CA PRO A 55 -1.97 -36.05 32.17
C PRO A 55 -1.05 -36.27 30.96
N ALA A 56 -1.28 -37.36 30.24
CA ALA A 56 -0.71 -37.58 28.92
C ALA A 56 -0.91 -36.30 28.10
N THR A 57 0.12 -35.87 27.37
CA THR A 57 0.10 -34.73 26.46
C THR A 57 -1.09 -34.87 25.51
N GLN A 58 -2.21 -34.22 25.85
CA GLN A 58 -3.34 -34.10 24.94
C GLN A 58 -2.90 -33.09 23.90
N ASP A 59 -2.74 -33.59 22.69
CA ASP A 59 -2.26 -32.80 21.56
C ASP A 59 -3.27 -31.69 21.24
N HIS A 60 -2.86 -30.42 21.25
CA HIS A 60 -3.74 -29.27 21.02
C HIS A 60 -3.95 -29.00 19.52
N PHE A 61 -4.03 -30.05 18.70
CA PHE A 61 -4.11 -29.87 17.26
C PHE A 61 -5.35 -29.07 16.85
N ALA A 62 -6.55 -29.55 17.15
CA ALA A 62 -7.77 -28.80 16.88
C ALA A 62 -7.94 -27.64 17.88
N HIS A 63 -8.33 -26.47 17.39
CA HIS A 63 -8.57 -25.28 18.20
C HIS A 63 -9.92 -24.65 17.84
N ALA A 64 -10.90 -24.84 18.72
CA ALA A 64 -12.20 -24.19 18.60
C ALA A 64 -12.08 -22.71 18.99
N VAL A 65 -12.48 -21.83 18.10
CA VAL A 65 -12.62 -20.39 18.34
C VAL A 65 -14.00 -19.97 17.86
N ILE A 66 -14.79 -19.42 18.79
CA ILE A 66 -16.08 -18.81 18.48
C ILE A 66 -15.81 -17.34 18.17
N ASP A 67 -16.21 -16.90 16.98
CA ASP A 67 -16.00 -15.52 16.56
C ASP A 67 -16.78 -14.55 17.48
N PRO A 68 -16.38 -13.27 17.60
CA PRO A 68 -17.08 -12.30 18.45
C PRO A 68 -18.58 -12.20 18.11
N LEU A 69 -19.42 -12.65 19.04
CA LEU A 69 -20.87 -12.65 18.86
C LEU A 69 -21.44 -11.25 19.13
N PRO A 70 -22.21 -10.65 18.21
CA PRO A 70 -22.86 -9.37 18.47
C PRO A 70 -23.95 -9.55 19.54
N GLY A 71 -24.10 -8.59 20.45
CA GLY A 71 -25.31 -8.52 21.27
C GLY A 71 -26.51 -8.29 20.37
N ALA A 72 -27.51 -9.19 20.41
CA ALA A 72 -28.71 -9.07 19.60
C ALA A 72 -29.76 -8.22 20.32
N VAL A 73 -30.38 -7.28 19.59
CA VAL A 73 -31.51 -6.47 20.07
C VAL A 73 -32.74 -6.92 19.30
N ILE A 74 -33.80 -7.29 20.00
CA ILE A 74 -35.06 -7.75 19.39
C ILE A 74 -35.78 -6.56 18.76
N ALA A 75 -36.02 -6.59 17.45
CA ALA A 75 -36.62 -5.48 16.70
C ALA A 75 -38.13 -5.63 16.46
N ASN A 76 -38.72 -6.79 16.72
CA ASN A 76 -40.11 -7.15 16.38
C ASN A 76 -40.99 -7.48 17.59
N GLY A 77 -40.43 -7.50 18.81
CA GLY A 77 -41.17 -7.73 20.06
C GLY A 77 -41.67 -9.16 20.27
N ASP A 78 -41.19 -10.14 19.51
CA ASP A 78 -41.65 -11.54 19.60
C ASP A 78 -40.95 -12.38 20.69
N GLY A 79 -39.95 -11.80 21.36
CA GLY A 79 -39.22 -12.44 22.46
C GLY A 79 -38.08 -13.37 22.03
N VAL A 80 -37.79 -13.48 20.73
CA VAL A 80 -36.67 -14.26 20.16
C VAL A 80 -35.82 -13.41 19.19
N ALA A 81 -34.58 -13.80 18.97
CA ALA A 81 -33.68 -13.17 18.01
C ALA A 81 -32.95 -14.21 17.19
N SER A 82 -32.92 -13.98 15.87
CA SER A 82 -32.07 -14.73 14.96
C SER A 82 -30.61 -14.31 15.15
N VAL A 83 -29.78 -15.23 15.63
CA VAL A 83 -28.36 -15.01 15.90
C VAL A 83 -27.54 -15.90 14.99
N THR A 84 -26.57 -15.31 14.30
CA THR A 84 -25.59 -16.09 13.53
C THR A 84 -24.40 -16.40 14.42
N LEU A 85 -24.16 -17.69 14.63
CA LEU A 85 -22.97 -18.23 15.30
C LEU A 85 -21.96 -18.58 14.21
N SER A 86 -20.69 -18.24 14.43
CA SER A 86 -19.63 -18.57 13.48
C SER A 86 -18.32 -18.96 14.17
N ALA A 87 -17.57 -19.80 13.46
CA ALA A 87 -16.34 -20.44 13.90
C ALA A 87 -15.23 -20.23 12.87
N PHE A 88 -15.21 -19.10 12.18
CA PHE A 88 -14.25 -18.84 11.10
C PHE A 88 -12.82 -18.80 11.60
N ASP A 89 -12.59 -18.42 12.86
CA ASP A 89 -11.26 -18.40 13.49
C ASP A 89 -10.83 -19.78 14.05
N SER A 90 -11.70 -20.80 14.00
CA SER A 90 -11.32 -22.16 14.42
C SER A 90 -10.34 -22.76 13.41
N HIS A 91 -9.26 -23.38 13.90
CA HIS A 91 -8.21 -23.94 13.05
C HIS A 91 -7.65 -25.25 13.63
N THR A 92 -6.78 -25.93 12.88
CA THR A 92 -5.97 -27.04 13.40
C THR A 92 -4.48 -26.79 13.15
N HIS A 93 -3.65 -27.13 14.13
CA HIS A 93 -2.18 -27.16 14.03
C HIS A 93 -1.67 -28.51 13.51
N ARG A 94 -2.57 -29.40 13.09
CA ARG A 94 -2.20 -30.70 12.56
C ARG A 94 -1.53 -30.56 11.19
N PHE A 95 -0.45 -31.29 11.03
CA PHE A 95 0.14 -31.60 9.73
C PHE A 95 0.15 -33.12 9.56
N HIS A 96 -0.24 -33.61 8.39
CA HIS A 96 -0.14 -35.02 8.04
C HIS A 96 1.33 -35.45 7.91
N ALA A 97 1.60 -36.75 7.95
CA ALA A 97 2.96 -37.30 7.84
C ALA A 97 3.66 -36.95 6.50
N ASP A 98 2.89 -36.59 5.47
CA ASP A 98 3.37 -36.11 4.17
C ASP A 98 3.62 -34.59 4.13
N GLY A 99 3.41 -33.88 5.24
CA GLY A 99 3.60 -32.45 5.37
C GLY A 99 2.39 -31.59 4.93
N SER A 100 1.29 -32.19 4.45
CA SER A 100 0.07 -31.45 4.13
C SER A 100 -0.62 -30.94 5.41
N ALA A 101 -1.20 -29.73 5.35
CA ALA A 101 -1.93 -29.17 6.48
C ALA A 101 -3.25 -29.93 6.68
N GLY A 102 -3.52 -30.33 7.93
CA GLY A 102 -4.81 -30.89 8.32
C GLY A 102 -5.91 -29.84 8.23
N ARG A 103 -7.16 -30.29 8.17
CA ARG A 103 -8.34 -29.42 8.16
C ARG A 103 -9.35 -29.80 9.24
N LEU A 104 -10.15 -28.83 9.64
CA LEU A 104 -11.37 -29.09 10.42
C LEU A 104 -12.42 -29.74 9.53
N VAL A 105 -12.94 -30.89 9.95
CA VAL A 105 -13.95 -31.69 9.22
C VAL A 105 -15.32 -31.67 9.87
N SER A 106 -15.42 -31.22 11.12
CA SER A 106 -16.68 -31.14 11.84
C SER A 106 -16.78 -29.85 12.65
N PHE A 107 -17.97 -29.27 12.63
CA PHE A 107 -18.37 -28.10 13.43
C PHE A 107 -19.77 -28.37 13.97
N THR A 108 -19.89 -28.54 15.29
CA THR A 108 -21.17 -28.77 15.94
C THR A 108 -21.40 -27.71 17.01
N TRP A 109 -22.54 -27.01 16.90
CA TRP A 109 -22.98 -26.02 17.85
C TRP A 109 -24.03 -26.63 18.76
N THR A 110 -23.87 -26.48 20.08
CA THR A 110 -24.84 -26.94 21.07
C THR A 110 -25.17 -25.84 22.08
N ALA A 111 -26.38 -25.88 22.64
CA ALA A 111 -26.71 -25.08 23.81
C ALA A 111 -25.95 -25.67 25.02
N ALA A 112 -25.07 -24.88 25.64
CA ALA A 112 -24.17 -25.37 26.68
C ALA A 112 -24.92 -25.94 27.90
N ALA A 113 -26.08 -25.37 28.23
CA ALA A 113 -26.89 -25.81 29.37
C ALA A 113 -27.66 -27.12 29.14
N THR A 114 -28.08 -27.40 27.90
CA THR A 114 -28.99 -28.53 27.59
C THR A 114 -28.36 -29.60 26.70
N GLY A 115 -27.22 -29.31 26.08
CA GLY A 115 -26.58 -30.18 25.09
C GLY A 115 -27.32 -30.26 23.75
N ALA A 116 -28.43 -29.53 23.59
CA ALA A 116 -29.24 -29.56 22.36
C ALA A 116 -28.42 -29.01 21.18
N VAL A 117 -28.41 -29.73 20.06
CA VAL A 117 -27.71 -29.29 18.84
C VAL A 117 -28.46 -28.12 18.23
N LEU A 118 -27.78 -26.97 18.16
CA LEU A 118 -28.28 -25.73 17.57
C LEU A 118 -28.04 -25.71 16.06
N GLY A 119 -26.95 -26.32 15.59
CA GLY A 119 -26.63 -26.39 14.17
C GLY A 119 -25.31 -27.10 13.90
N ARG A 120 -25.06 -27.43 12.63
CA ARG A 120 -23.78 -27.97 12.16
C ARG A 120 -23.27 -27.15 10.98
N GLY A 121 -21.98 -26.83 10.98
CA GLY A 121 -21.35 -25.99 9.98
C GLY A 121 -20.53 -24.85 10.60
N VAL A 122 -19.65 -24.27 9.78
CA VAL A 122 -18.76 -23.17 10.19
C VAL A 122 -19.55 -21.92 10.58
N SER A 123 -20.73 -21.72 10.00
CA SER A 123 -21.68 -20.68 10.38
C SER A 123 -23.10 -21.25 10.39
N VAL A 124 -23.84 -20.97 11.45
CA VAL A 124 -25.23 -21.40 11.64
C VAL A 124 -26.07 -20.24 12.16
N THR A 125 -27.30 -20.10 11.66
CA THR A 125 -28.27 -19.13 12.16
C THR A 125 -29.26 -19.84 13.07
N VAL A 126 -29.44 -19.33 14.29
CA VAL A 126 -30.22 -19.96 15.37
C VAL A 126 -31.15 -18.93 16.01
N GLU A 127 -32.34 -19.35 16.41
CA GLU A 127 -33.27 -18.49 17.17
C GLU A 127 -32.99 -18.61 18.67
N LEU A 128 -32.70 -17.50 19.33
CA LEU A 128 -32.41 -17.43 20.76
C LEU A 128 -33.37 -16.49 21.48
N ALA A 129 -33.90 -16.92 22.62
CA ALA A 129 -34.83 -16.12 23.42
C ALA A 129 -34.14 -14.95 24.15
N LEU A 130 -34.93 -13.96 24.59
CA LEU A 130 -34.51 -12.90 25.52
C LEU A 130 -33.72 -13.46 26.71
N GLY A 131 -32.62 -12.78 27.05
CA GLY A 131 -31.73 -13.17 28.14
C GLY A 131 -30.40 -13.74 27.64
N THR A 132 -29.73 -14.53 28.48
CA THR A 132 -28.42 -15.10 28.17
C THR A 132 -28.53 -16.58 27.83
N THR A 133 -28.03 -16.98 26.67
CA THR A 133 -27.91 -18.40 26.28
C THR A 133 -26.45 -18.79 26.20
N GLY A 134 -26.04 -19.81 26.96
CA GLY A 134 -24.72 -20.43 26.81
C GLY A 134 -24.67 -21.28 25.54
N VAL A 135 -23.62 -21.11 24.75
CA VAL A 135 -23.40 -21.80 23.47
C VAL A 135 -22.02 -22.45 23.49
N ARG A 136 -21.95 -23.71 23.06
CA ARG A 136 -20.73 -24.48 22.92
C ARG A 136 -20.49 -24.81 21.45
N LEU A 137 -19.29 -24.55 20.97
CA LEU A 137 -18.77 -25.05 19.70
C LEU A 137 -17.89 -26.25 19.98
N ASN A 138 -18.09 -27.34 19.25
CA ASN A 138 -17.18 -28.47 19.19
C ASN A 138 -16.69 -28.63 17.74
N VAL A 139 -15.37 -28.56 17.54
CA VAL A 139 -14.73 -28.81 16.25
C VAL A 139 -13.94 -30.11 16.29
N VAL A 140 -13.84 -30.79 15.16
CA VAL A 140 -13.00 -32.00 15.00
C VAL A 140 -12.16 -31.83 13.75
N ASP A 141 -10.87 -32.12 13.83
CA ASP A 141 -9.99 -32.16 12.68
C ASP A 141 -10.01 -33.51 11.95
N ASP A 142 -9.43 -33.57 10.76
CA ASP A 142 -9.29 -34.78 9.95
C ASP A 142 -8.35 -35.84 10.56
N GLY A 143 -7.77 -35.59 11.74
CA GLY A 143 -7.04 -36.55 12.56
C GLY A 143 -7.91 -37.18 13.64
N GLY A 144 -9.14 -36.70 13.80
CA GLY A 144 -10.04 -37.10 14.87
C GLY A 144 -9.80 -36.36 16.18
N ASN A 145 -8.94 -35.34 16.22
CA ASN A 145 -8.75 -34.52 17.43
C ASN A 145 -9.92 -33.55 17.55
N ASP A 146 -10.52 -33.49 18.73
CA ASP A 146 -11.62 -32.60 19.03
C ASP A 146 -11.21 -31.44 19.96
N SER A 147 -11.88 -30.32 19.80
CA SER A 147 -11.67 -29.12 20.61
C SER A 147 -12.99 -28.40 20.80
N ALA A 148 -13.17 -27.79 21.97
CA ALA A 148 -14.41 -27.11 22.31
C ALA A 148 -14.16 -25.71 22.87
N ALA A 149 -15.04 -24.78 22.50
CA ALA A 149 -15.09 -23.43 23.04
C ALA A 149 -16.52 -23.14 23.50
N GLU A 150 -16.67 -22.35 24.55
CA GLU A 150 -17.96 -21.92 25.07
C GLU A 150 -18.03 -20.39 25.16
N THR A 151 -19.22 -19.85 24.97
CA THR A 151 -19.50 -18.43 25.15
C THR A 151 -20.95 -18.21 25.55
N VAL A 152 -21.30 -16.98 25.92
CA VAL A 152 -22.65 -16.57 26.26
C VAL A 152 -23.15 -15.57 25.24
N VAL A 153 -24.29 -15.88 24.61
CA VAL A 153 -25.04 -14.94 23.79
C VAL A 153 -26.03 -14.19 24.66
N THR A 154 -26.05 -12.87 24.59
CA THR A 154 -27.05 -12.04 25.28
C THR A 154 -28.01 -11.42 24.26
N VAL A 155 -29.31 -11.68 24.43
CA VAL A 155 -30.40 -11.07 23.68
C VAL A 155 -31.12 -10.06 24.59
N ALA A 156 -31.13 -8.77 24.23
CA ALA A 156 -31.77 -7.70 25.00
C ALA A 156 -33.00 -7.13 24.29
N GLY A 157 -34.03 -6.74 25.05
CA GLY A 157 -35.23 -6.09 24.50
C GLY A 157 -34.94 -4.67 23.98
N SER A 158 -35.69 -4.21 22.97
CA SER A 158 -35.51 -2.87 22.39
C SER A 158 -36.00 -1.73 23.30
N LEU A 159 -36.92 -2.02 24.24
CA LEU A 159 -37.48 -1.04 25.15
C LEU A 159 -36.50 -0.61 26.25
N ALA A 160 -36.53 0.68 26.57
CA ALA A 160 -35.72 1.33 27.59
C ALA A 160 -36.58 2.29 28.39
N ARG A 161 -36.28 2.51 29.68
CA ARG A 161 -37.04 3.46 30.52
C ARG A 161 -36.83 4.91 30.10
N GLY A 162 -37.85 5.73 30.32
CA GLY A 162 -37.83 7.17 30.08
C GLY A 162 -38.41 7.56 28.72
N ALA A 163 -38.11 8.78 28.27
CA ALA A 163 -38.48 9.29 26.96
C ALA A 163 -37.24 9.68 26.15
N TYR A 164 -37.25 9.43 24.85
CA TYR A 164 -36.15 9.83 23.96
C TYR A 164 -36.44 11.20 23.35
N CYS A 165 -35.66 12.20 23.70
CA CYS A 165 -35.90 13.59 23.33
C CYS A 165 -34.89 14.11 22.31
N TYR A 166 -35.37 14.53 21.15
CA TYR A 166 -34.64 15.25 20.11
C TYR A 166 -34.66 16.75 20.38
N TYR A 167 -33.56 17.42 20.07
CA TYR A 167 -33.43 18.86 20.24
C TYR A 167 -32.98 19.55 18.95
N TYR A 168 -33.65 20.64 18.63
CA TYR A 168 -33.48 21.43 17.43
C TYR A 168 -32.97 22.82 17.81
N LYS A 169 -31.91 23.28 17.15
CA LYS A 169 -31.36 24.62 17.38
C LYS A 169 -32.08 25.65 16.51
N ASP A 170 -32.30 26.84 17.06
CA ASP A 170 -32.78 28.01 16.33
C ASP A 170 -34.18 27.81 15.69
N VAL A 171 -35.03 26.97 16.30
CA VAL A 171 -36.41 26.68 15.85
C VAL A 171 -37.40 27.24 16.88
N GLY A 172 -38.13 28.31 16.51
CA GLY A 172 -39.20 28.89 17.33
C GLY A 172 -40.63 28.55 16.86
N GLY A 173 -40.77 27.83 15.73
CA GLY A 173 -42.05 27.45 15.11
C GLY A 173 -42.31 25.94 15.10
N ALA A 174 -43.31 25.50 14.36
CA ALA A 174 -43.70 24.08 14.30
C ALA A 174 -42.57 23.16 13.81
N LEU A 175 -42.46 21.98 14.43
CA LEU A 175 -41.50 20.94 14.07
C LEU A 175 -41.98 20.12 12.85
N PRO A 176 -41.06 19.53 12.05
CA PRO A 176 -41.41 18.65 10.94
C PRO A 176 -42.15 17.41 11.45
N ALA A 177 -42.99 16.78 10.63
CA ALA A 177 -43.79 15.62 11.05
C ALA A 177 -42.93 14.42 11.53
N ASP A 178 -41.74 14.24 10.97
CA ASP A 178 -40.77 13.21 11.35
C ASP A 178 -39.49 13.85 11.89
N ALA A 179 -38.74 13.12 12.71
CA ALA A 179 -37.46 13.61 13.24
C ALA A 179 -36.34 13.61 12.17
N ALA A 180 -36.53 12.87 11.08
CA ALA A 180 -35.61 12.80 9.94
C ALA A 180 -35.79 13.95 8.93
N GLY A 181 -36.94 14.65 8.95
CA GLY A 181 -37.22 15.82 8.12
C GLY A 181 -36.48 17.08 8.56
N GLY A 182 -36.39 18.05 7.66
CA GLY A 182 -35.80 19.35 7.93
C GLY A 182 -36.77 20.31 8.64
N PRO A 183 -36.34 21.10 9.65
CA PRO A 183 -34.99 21.21 10.19
C PRO A 183 -34.55 19.99 11.02
N ALA A 184 -33.28 19.61 10.89
CA ALA A 184 -32.68 18.45 11.54
C ALA A 184 -32.40 18.66 13.04
N PRO A 185 -32.63 17.66 13.91
CA PRO A 185 -32.17 17.72 15.29
C PRO A 185 -30.63 17.71 15.34
N VAL A 186 -30.07 18.42 16.32
CA VAL A 186 -28.60 18.54 16.52
C VAL A 186 -28.11 17.81 17.76
N HIS A 187 -29.04 17.37 18.62
CA HIS A 187 -28.76 16.60 19.81
C HIS A 187 -29.96 15.72 20.18
N ALA A 188 -29.71 14.64 20.93
CA ALA A 188 -30.76 13.86 21.56
C ALA A 188 -30.30 13.34 22.91
N ALA A 189 -31.24 13.16 23.83
CA ALA A 189 -30.96 12.63 25.16
C ALA A 189 -32.16 11.85 25.69
N VAL A 190 -31.89 10.88 26.56
CA VAL A 190 -32.94 10.18 27.30
C VAL A 190 -33.30 11.00 28.54
N ALA A 191 -34.58 11.34 28.67
CA ALA A 191 -35.13 11.98 29.86
C ALA A 191 -35.80 10.92 30.76
N ALA A 192 -35.45 10.90 32.05
CA ALA A 192 -36.09 10.01 33.02
C ALA A 192 -37.55 10.43 33.36
N GLY A 193 -37.98 11.59 32.90
CA GLY A 193 -39.33 12.13 33.08
C GLY A 193 -39.52 13.36 32.18
N LEU A 194 -40.76 13.78 32.01
CA LEU A 194 -41.14 14.91 31.15
C LEU A 194 -41.44 16.16 31.99
N SER A 195 -40.57 16.45 32.96
CA SER A 195 -40.68 17.59 33.89
C SER A 195 -39.39 18.41 33.88
N PHE A 196 -39.46 19.58 33.24
CA PHE A 196 -38.38 20.51 33.01
C PHE A 196 -38.80 21.91 33.51
N PRO A 197 -38.90 22.13 34.83
CA PRO A 197 -39.47 23.36 35.39
C PRO A 197 -38.61 24.61 35.17
N THR A 198 -37.37 24.44 34.71
CA THR A 198 -36.44 25.52 34.37
C THR A 198 -35.62 25.13 33.14
N ALA A 199 -35.02 26.12 32.47
CA ALA A 199 -34.14 25.88 31.32
C ALA A 199 -32.97 24.92 31.63
N ALA A 200 -32.46 24.93 32.87
CA ALA A 200 -31.37 24.06 33.31
C ALA A 200 -31.81 22.61 33.58
N ALA A 201 -33.12 22.36 33.73
CA ALA A 201 -33.66 21.01 33.96
C ALA A 201 -33.72 20.19 32.67
N PHE A 202 -33.67 20.82 31.50
CA PHE A 202 -33.57 20.13 30.23
C PHE A 202 -32.21 19.41 30.11
N PRO A 203 -32.19 18.18 29.58
CA PRO A 203 -30.95 17.49 29.23
C PRO A 203 -29.98 18.36 28.42
N VAL A 204 -28.68 18.19 28.66
CA VAL A 204 -27.59 18.95 28.01
C VAL A 204 -27.80 18.99 26.49
N GLY A 205 -27.85 20.18 25.89
CA GLY A 205 -28.24 20.39 24.50
C GLY A 205 -28.41 21.88 24.16
N PRO A 206 -29.19 22.26 23.12
CA PRO A 206 -29.48 23.66 22.81
C PRO A 206 -30.46 24.32 23.79
N ALA A 207 -30.98 23.59 24.79
CA ALA A 207 -31.83 24.14 25.83
C ALA A 207 -31.08 25.25 26.59
N GLY A 208 -31.70 26.44 26.70
CA GLY A 208 -31.07 27.65 27.26
C GLY A 208 -30.53 28.64 26.23
N ARG A 209 -30.70 28.36 24.92
CA ARG A 209 -30.54 29.37 23.85
C ARG A 209 -31.84 30.16 23.63
N ASP A 210 -31.74 31.30 22.92
CA ASP A 210 -32.88 32.21 22.70
C ASP A 210 -34.08 31.54 22.00
N ALA A 211 -33.87 30.63 21.05
CA ALA A 211 -34.93 29.82 20.44
C ALA A 211 -34.49 28.37 20.22
N PHE A 212 -35.33 27.42 20.60
CA PHE A 212 -35.10 25.98 20.39
C PHE A 212 -36.40 25.20 20.39
N ALA A 213 -36.36 23.98 19.89
CA ALA A 213 -37.48 23.06 19.99
C ALA A 213 -37.04 21.68 20.49
N GLN A 214 -37.97 20.98 21.12
CA GLN A 214 -37.83 19.65 21.68
C GLN A 214 -38.95 18.75 21.15
N ARG A 215 -38.61 17.53 20.78
CA ARG A 215 -39.57 16.43 20.51
C ARG A 215 -39.19 15.25 21.36
N CYS A 216 -40.05 14.80 22.25
CA CYS A 216 -39.85 13.56 23.02
C CYS A 216 -40.81 12.48 22.54
N VAL A 217 -40.26 11.33 22.15
CA VAL A 217 -41.01 10.13 21.78
C VAL A 217 -40.91 9.08 22.88
N PHE A 218 -42.04 8.46 23.21
CA PHE A 218 -42.16 7.48 24.28
C PHE A 218 -43.40 6.61 24.10
N LEU A 219 -43.45 5.55 24.88
CA LEU A 219 -44.61 4.71 25.13
C LEU A 219 -45.08 5.02 26.54
N TYR A 220 -46.36 5.39 26.67
CA TYR A 220 -47.01 5.65 27.95
C TYR A 220 -47.76 4.40 28.40
N LYS A 221 -47.44 3.92 29.61
CA LYS A 221 -48.10 2.74 30.19
C LYS A 221 -49.38 3.12 30.93
N VAL A 222 -50.46 2.39 30.62
CA VAL A 222 -51.72 2.45 31.34
C VAL A 222 -52.02 1.06 31.92
N GLU A 223 -52.26 0.97 33.22
CA GLU A 223 -52.43 -0.33 33.91
C GLU A 223 -53.84 -0.94 33.71
N ALA A 224 -54.85 -0.12 33.44
CA ALA A 224 -56.23 -0.54 33.20
C ALA A 224 -56.95 0.48 32.31
N ASP A 225 -57.97 0.05 31.56
CA ASP A 225 -58.78 0.93 30.70
C ASP A 225 -59.28 2.17 31.46
N ALA A 226 -58.82 3.35 31.04
CA ALA A 226 -59.07 4.59 31.77
C ALA A 226 -59.17 5.80 30.83
N GLU A 227 -59.95 6.79 31.24
CA GLU A 227 -59.85 8.14 30.70
C GLU A 227 -58.74 8.87 31.45
N VAL A 228 -57.68 9.24 30.74
CA VAL A 228 -56.48 9.85 31.34
C VAL A 228 -56.48 11.34 31.02
N ALA A 229 -56.46 12.16 32.07
CA ALA A 229 -56.30 13.61 31.95
C ALA A 229 -54.82 13.97 31.91
N PHE A 230 -54.40 14.64 30.83
CA PHE A 230 -53.07 15.19 30.65
C PHE A 230 -53.08 16.70 30.82
N ALA A 231 -52.03 17.25 31.43
CA ALA A 231 -51.79 18.69 31.45
C ALA A 231 -50.31 19.00 31.20
N ALA A 232 -50.05 20.02 30.39
CA ALA A 232 -48.71 20.53 30.15
C ALA A 232 -48.64 21.97 30.66
N ALA A 233 -47.88 22.19 31.73
CA ALA A 233 -47.48 23.53 32.18
C ALA A 233 -46.25 23.95 31.39
N TYR A 234 -46.31 25.05 30.65
CA TYR A 234 -45.23 25.47 29.76
C TYR A 234 -45.08 27.00 29.76
N ALA A 235 -43.93 27.51 29.34
CA ALA A 235 -43.69 28.95 29.26
C ALA A 235 -42.92 29.34 28.00
N GLY A 236 -43.36 30.42 27.34
CA GLY A 236 -42.55 31.07 26.31
C GLY A 236 -42.48 30.35 24.97
N GLY A 237 -43.61 29.81 24.49
CA GLY A 237 -43.67 29.22 23.15
C GLY A 237 -44.89 28.33 22.95
N SER A 238 -44.72 27.11 22.44
CA SER A 238 -45.83 26.19 22.18
C SER A 238 -45.58 24.78 22.71
N VAL A 239 -46.65 24.06 23.03
CA VAL A 239 -46.61 22.67 23.46
C VAL A 239 -47.70 21.86 22.76
N ALA A 240 -47.39 20.62 22.40
CA ALA A 240 -48.39 19.65 21.95
C ALA A 240 -48.07 18.25 22.52
N LEU A 241 -49.12 17.43 22.65
CA LEU A 241 -49.03 16.02 23.01
C LEU A 241 -49.99 15.22 22.14
N THR A 242 -49.48 14.17 21.53
CA THR A 242 -50.27 13.10 20.93
C THR A 242 -50.11 11.81 21.72
N VAL A 243 -51.19 11.04 21.88
CA VAL A 243 -51.18 9.72 22.53
C VAL A 243 -52.10 8.80 21.76
N GLY A 244 -51.64 7.59 21.41
CA GLY A 244 -52.42 6.62 20.65
C GLY A 244 -52.80 7.11 19.23
N GLY A 245 -52.08 8.09 18.70
CA GLY A 245 -52.39 8.73 17.41
C GLY A 245 -53.37 9.91 17.50
N GLU A 246 -53.95 10.19 18.68
CA GLU A 246 -54.85 11.31 18.89
C GLU A 246 -54.11 12.54 19.45
N THR A 247 -54.48 13.74 19.01
CA THR A 247 -53.99 14.98 19.62
C THR A 247 -54.74 15.25 20.91
N VAL A 248 -54.04 15.14 22.05
CA VAL A 248 -54.64 15.29 23.38
C VAL A 248 -54.64 16.75 23.82
N LEU A 249 -53.54 17.46 23.59
CA LEU A 249 -53.44 18.90 23.86
C LEU A 249 -52.52 19.57 22.84
N ALA A 250 -52.82 20.82 22.52
CA ALA A 250 -51.99 21.70 21.70
C ALA A 250 -52.29 23.16 22.07
N ALA A 251 -51.27 23.92 22.43
CA ALA A 251 -51.44 25.34 22.81
C ALA A 251 -50.16 26.15 22.56
N SER A 252 -50.31 27.48 22.51
CA SER A 252 -49.18 28.41 22.46
C SER A 252 -49.43 29.63 23.35
N ALA A 253 -48.36 30.12 23.99
CA ALA A 253 -48.39 31.27 24.88
C ALA A 253 -47.00 31.91 24.99
N GLY A 254 -46.91 33.25 24.96
CA GLY A 254 -45.65 33.98 25.16
C GLY A 254 -45.16 34.02 26.62
N GLY A 255 -46.06 33.80 27.58
CA GLY A 255 -45.77 33.67 29.01
C GLY A 255 -46.06 32.25 29.53
N SER A 256 -46.19 32.09 30.84
CA SER A 256 -46.57 30.80 31.45
C SER A 256 -48.05 30.48 31.21
N ALA A 257 -48.35 29.26 30.76
CA ALA A 257 -49.69 28.77 30.52
C ALA A 257 -49.79 27.26 30.82
N THR A 258 -51.02 26.76 30.89
CA THR A 258 -51.31 25.33 31.04
C THR A 258 -52.25 24.89 29.93
N ALA A 259 -51.85 23.86 29.18
CA ALA A 259 -52.73 23.17 28.23
C ALA A 259 -53.25 21.88 28.89
N THR A 260 -54.50 21.52 28.66
CA THR A 260 -55.13 20.32 29.23
C THR A 260 -55.92 19.57 28.18
N GLY A 261 -56.00 18.25 28.30
CA GLY A 261 -56.88 17.41 27.49
C GLY A 261 -57.03 16.01 28.07
N THR A 262 -58.01 15.27 27.57
CA THR A 262 -58.30 13.89 28.01
C THR A 262 -58.27 12.95 26.81
N VAL A 263 -57.86 11.70 27.04
CA VAL A 263 -57.93 10.63 26.05
C VAL A 263 -58.25 9.32 26.75
N ARG A 264 -59.07 8.47 26.14
CA ARG A 264 -59.41 7.15 26.67
C ARG A 264 -58.43 6.12 26.13
N LEU A 265 -57.76 5.40 27.02
CA LEU A 265 -56.70 4.46 26.69
C LEU A 265 -57.03 3.08 27.27
N ALA A 266 -56.82 2.03 26.49
CA ALA A 266 -56.90 0.66 26.99
C ALA A 266 -55.70 0.31 27.89
N ALA A 267 -55.80 -0.75 28.69
CA ALA A 267 -54.67 -1.31 29.41
C ALA A 267 -53.53 -1.68 28.43
N GLY A 268 -52.31 -1.21 28.69
CA GLY A 268 -51.15 -1.47 27.83
C GLY A 268 -50.29 -0.24 27.56
N MET A 269 -49.45 -0.35 26.53
CA MET A 269 -48.50 0.68 26.10
C MET A 269 -49.04 1.45 24.90
N HIS A 270 -49.01 2.78 25.00
CA HIS A 270 -49.51 3.67 23.94
C HIS A 270 -48.41 4.57 23.43
N ALA A 271 -48.21 4.62 22.12
CA ALA A 271 -47.26 5.55 21.52
C ALA A 271 -47.67 6.99 21.80
N ALA A 272 -46.71 7.79 22.24
CA ALA A 272 -46.91 9.18 22.59
C ALA A 272 -45.74 10.04 22.11
N GLU A 273 -46.07 11.24 21.66
CA GLU A 273 -45.10 12.27 21.29
C GLU A 273 -45.48 13.59 21.95
N THR A 274 -44.52 14.24 22.61
CA THR A 274 -44.68 15.63 23.03
C THR A 274 -43.69 16.52 22.30
N THR A 275 -44.18 17.66 21.81
CA THR A 275 -43.34 18.71 21.24
C THR A 275 -43.44 19.96 22.09
N TYR A 276 -42.31 20.64 22.24
CA TYR A 276 -42.21 21.94 22.91
C TYR A 276 -41.32 22.85 22.09
N THR A 277 -41.78 24.05 21.77
CA THR A 277 -40.99 25.09 21.10
C THR A 277 -40.84 26.26 22.04
N HIS A 278 -39.64 26.82 22.10
CA HIS A 278 -39.33 28.03 22.86
C HIS A 278 -38.97 29.14 21.88
N ALA A 279 -39.63 30.29 22.01
CA ALA A 279 -39.50 31.41 21.08
C ALA A 279 -38.50 32.45 21.60
N ALA A 280 -37.74 33.06 20.67
CA ALA A 280 -36.83 34.15 21.02
C ALA A 280 -37.57 35.33 21.68
N GLY A 281 -37.01 35.83 22.79
CA GLY A 281 -37.54 36.97 23.51
C GLY A 281 -38.77 36.69 24.39
N SER A 282 -39.15 35.42 24.59
CA SER A 282 -40.24 35.02 25.48
C SER A 282 -39.79 34.82 26.93
N ALA A 283 -40.73 34.42 27.81
CA ALA A 283 -40.39 33.94 29.15
C ALA A 283 -39.39 32.76 29.11
N ALA A 284 -38.66 32.56 30.20
CA ALA A 284 -37.67 31.49 30.34
C ALA A 284 -38.31 30.12 30.10
N ALA A 285 -37.59 29.25 29.35
CA ALA A 285 -38.10 27.94 28.97
C ALA A 285 -38.42 27.08 30.19
N ALA A 286 -39.65 26.54 30.22
CA ALA A 286 -40.11 25.57 31.19
C ALA A 286 -41.20 24.70 30.55
N MET A 287 -41.20 23.40 30.84
CA MET A 287 -42.21 22.45 30.37
C MET A 287 -42.35 21.31 31.36
N THR A 288 -43.54 21.11 31.91
CA THR A 288 -43.87 19.98 32.79
C THR A 288 -45.14 19.30 32.31
N LEU A 289 -45.01 18.05 31.89
CA LEU A 289 -46.12 17.19 31.52
C LEU A 289 -46.58 16.35 32.71
N THR A 290 -47.88 16.38 33.00
CA THR A 290 -48.53 15.61 34.04
C THR A 290 -49.63 14.72 33.45
N ALA A 291 -49.89 13.60 34.12
CA ALA A 291 -51.00 12.70 33.84
C ALA A 291 -51.69 12.37 35.17
N GLY A 292 -53.03 12.42 35.21
CA GLY A 292 -53.78 12.20 36.45
C GLY A 292 -53.45 13.20 37.57
N GLY A 293 -52.98 14.41 37.21
CA GLY A 293 -52.63 15.47 38.16
C GLY A 293 -51.21 15.43 38.75
N ALA A 294 -50.38 14.44 38.38
CA ALA A 294 -48.99 14.31 38.85
C ALA A 294 -47.98 14.25 37.69
N PRO A 295 -46.72 14.69 37.89
CA PRO A 295 -45.66 14.51 36.88
C PRO A 295 -45.49 13.05 36.49
N ILE A 296 -45.31 12.79 35.20
CA ILE A 296 -45.19 11.41 34.69
C ILE A 296 -43.86 10.79 35.17
N PRO A 297 -43.88 9.70 35.94
CA PRO A 297 -42.66 9.07 36.47
C PRO A 297 -41.94 8.21 35.42
N ASN A 298 -40.64 7.97 35.61
CA ASN A 298 -39.82 7.12 34.74
C ASN A 298 -40.39 5.71 34.51
N ALA A 299 -41.07 5.15 35.52
CA ALA A 299 -41.67 3.82 35.44
C ALA A 299 -42.91 3.75 34.52
N ALA A 300 -43.52 4.89 34.20
CA ALA A 300 -44.65 4.97 33.28
C ALA A 300 -44.21 5.23 31.82
N LEU A 301 -42.91 5.43 31.61
CA LEU A 301 -42.32 5.79 30.32
C LEU A 301 -41.37 4.68 29.86
N GLU A 302 -41.57 4.24 28.62
CA GLU A 302 -40.56 3.47 27.90
C GLU A 302 -40.34 4.07 26.52
N TRP A 303 -39.24 3.75 25.87
CA TRP A 303 -38.98 4.14 24.48
C TRP A 303 -38.24 3.02 23.76
N ASP A 304 -38.44 2.95 22.45
CA ASP A 304 -37.92 1.87 21.62
C ASP A 304 -36.61 2.27 20.94
N ARG A 305 -35.51 1.59 21.28
CA ARG A 305 -34.18 1.79 20.67
C ARG A 305 -34.14 1.53 19.16
N ALA A 306 -35.09 0.77 18.62
CA ALA A 306 -35.15 0.43 17.20
C ALA A 306 -35.81 1.53 16.35
N THR A 307 -36.54 2.47 16.96
CA THR A 307 -37.31 3.50 16.24
C THR A 307 -36.67 4.89 16.31
N VAL A 308 -35.61 5.05 17.09
CA VAL A 308 -34.95 6.34 17.24
C VAL A 308 -34.05 6.68 16.06
N VAL A 309 -34.00 7.96 15.72
CA VAL A 309 -33.15 8.49 14.67
C VAL A 309 -31.76 8.82 15.25
N PRO A 310 -30.67 8.21 14.76
CA PRO A 310 -29.33 8.51 15.26
C PRO A 310 -28.90 9.93 14.88
N ILE A 311 -28.18 10.62 15.77
CA ILE A 311 -27.67 11.97 15.54
C ILE A 311 -26.15 11.96 15.53
N ILE A 312 -25.55 12.53 14.47
CA ILE A 312 -24.11 12.76 14.41
C ILE A 312 -23.80 14.13 15.01
N THR A 313 -22.94 14.15 16.04
CA THR A 313 -22.47 15.38 16.68
C THR A 313 -21.05 15.77 16.26
N SER A 314 -20.25 14.84 15.72
CA SER A 314 -18.98 15.16 15.05
C SER A 314 -18.44 14.02 14.19
N VAL A 315 -17.64 14.40 13.20
CA VAL A 315 -16.84 13.51 12.33
C VAL A 315 -15.37 13.94 12.43
N SER A 316 -14.47 13.06 12.85
CA SER A 316 -13.05 13.40 13.06
C SER A 316 -12.07 12.28 12.64
N PRO A 317 -11.07 12.54 11.77
CA PRO A 317 -10.87 13.80 11.06
C PRO A 317 -12.04 14.10 10.10
N ALA A 318 -12.34 15.38 9.91
CA ALA A 318 -13.42 15.84 9.01
C ALA A 318 -12.98 15.91 7.54
N ALA A 319 -11.75 15.48 7.21
CA ALA A 319 -11.23 15.47 5.85
C ALA A 319 -10.23 14.33 5.61
N GLY A 320 -10.07 13.91 4.36
CA GLY A 320 -9.10 12.89 3.92
C GLY A 320 -9.02 12.74 2.41
N GLY A 321 -8.16 11.83 1.95
CA GLY A 321 -7.86 11.67 0.51
C GLY A 321 -8.98 11.03 -0.30
N LEU A 322 -8.89 11.16 -1.63
CA LEU A 322 -9.82 10.55 -2.60
C LEU A 322 -9.83 9.01 -2.58
N ALA A 323 -8.72 8.39 -2.14
CA ALA A 323 -8.67 6.95 -1.97
C ALA A 323 -9.40 6.53 -0.68
N GLN A 324 -10.02 5.35 -0.71
CA GLN A 324 -10.63 4.77 0.49
C GLN A 324 -9.61 4.54 1.61
N GLY A 325 -10.09 4.44 2.86
CA GLY A 325 -9.29 3.95 3.98
C GLY A 325 -8.83 5.01 4.99
N THR A 326 -9.26 6.28 4.87
CA THR A 326 -9.08 7.24 5.95
C THR A 326 -9.89 6.78 7.17
N ARG A 327 -9.23 6.53 8.31
CA ARG A 327 -9.90 6.16 9.55
C ARG A 327 -10.60 7.37 10.16
N VAL A 328 -11.91 7.27 10.34
CA VAL A 328 -12.79 8.33 10.84
C VAL A 328 -13.48 7.87 12.12
N THR A 329 -13.50 8.72 13.13
CA THR A 329 -14.30 8.55 14.35
C THR A 329 -15.54 9.42 14.23
N ILE A 330 -16.71 8.81 14.31
CA ILE A 330 -18.01 9.48 14.30
C ILE A 330 -18.54 9.45 15.72
N ARG A 331 -18.81 10.62 16.30
CA ARG A 331 -19.50 10.73 17.59
C ARG A 331 -20.93 11.17 17.39
N GLY A 332 -21.80 10.71 18.27
CA GLY A 332 -23.22 10.96 18.17
C GLY A 332 -24.00 10.42 19.35
N VAL A 333 -25.31 10.34 19.17
CA VAL A 333 -26.24 9.69 20.09
C VAL A 333 -27.17 8.81 19.27
N GLY A 334 -27.64 7.70 19.83
CA GLY A 334 -28.60 6.84 19.13
C GLY A 334 -27.97 5.69 18.33
N PHE A 335 -26.69 5.38 18.50
CA PHE A 335 -26.04 4.26 17.79
C PHE A 335 -26.38 2.90 18.43
N TYR A 336 -27.67 2.57 18.52
CA TYR A 336 -28.15 1.34 19.19
C TYR A 336 -28.15 0.12 18.29
N ALA A 337 -28.16 0.31 16.96
CA ALA A 337 -28.03 -0.77 16.00
C ALA A 337 -26.74 -1.58 16.27
N PRO A 338 -26.81 -2.92 16.31
CA PRO A 338 -25.64 -3.77 16.57
C PRO A 338 -24.60 -3.68 15.43
N ALA A 339 -25.06 -3.52 14.19
CA ALA A 339 -24.23 -3.27 13.01
C ALA A 339 -24.73 -2.00 12.28
N PRO A 340 -24.35 -0.80 12.74
CA PRO A 340 -24.80 0.45 12.12
C PRO A 340 -24.19 0.55 10.71
N ALA A 341 -25.00 0.71 9.67
CA ALA A 341 -24.47 1.02 8.35
C ALA A 341 -24.09 2.50 8.31
N VAL A 342 -22.92 2.84 7.76
CA VAL A 342 -22.47 4.24 7.63
C VAL A 342 -22.19 4.53 6.17
N THR A 343 -22.58 5.71 5.67
CA THR A 343 -22.33 6.15 4.29
C THR A 343 -21.71 7.54 4.24
N PHE A 344 -20.87 7.80 3.24
CA PHE A 344 -20.30 9.11 2.91
C PHE A 344 -20.79 9.48 1.50
N GLY A 345 -21.59 10.54 1.36
CA GLY A 345 -22.20 10.92 0.08
C GLY A 345 -23.08 9.84 -0.53
N GLY A 346 -23.68 8.97 0.29
CA GLY A 346 -24.44 7.80 -0.14
C GLY A 346 -23.60 6.55 -0.42
N VAL A 347 -22.26 6.64 -0.44
CA VAL A 347 -21.37 5.49 -0.62
C VAL A 347 -21.10 4.80 0.72
N PRO A 348 -21.29 3.47 0.86
CA PRO A 348 -21.04 2.76 2.11
C PRO A 348 -19.58 2.86 2.60
N ALA A 349 -19.42 3.19 3.89
CA ALA A 349 -18.17 3.12 4.62
C ALA A 349 -17.83 1.67 5.00
N THR A 350 -16.58 1.41 5.34
CA THR A 350 -16.12 0.07 5.74
C THR A 350 -15.46 0.07 7.11
N GLY A 351 -15.15 -1.11 7.66
CA GLY A 351 -14.51 -1.23 8.99
C GLY A 351 -15.34 -0.59 10.11
N VAL A 352 -16.67 -0.62 9.99
CA VAL A 352 -17.57 0.03 10.95
C VAL A 352 -17.55 -0.75 12.27
N ALA A 353 -16.95 -0.15 13.28
CA ALA A 353 -16.89 -0.69 14.63
C ALA A 353 -17.61 0.27 15.60
N ARG A 354 -18.61 -0.25 16.30
CA ARG A 354 -19.30 0.46 17.37
C ARG A 354 -18.58 0.21 18.69
N THR A 355 -17.97 1.25 19.28
CA THR A 355 -17.32 1.15 20.60
C THR A 355 -18.24 1.57 21.75
N GLY A 356 -19.43 2.07 21.44
CA GLY A 356 -20.48 2.43 22.39
C GLY A 356 -21.68 3.05 21.65
N SER A 357 -22.77 3.36 22.37
CA SER A 357 -23.98 3.99 21.79
C SER A 357 -23.77 5.42 21.28
N THR A 358 -22.57 5.98 21.47
CA THR A 358 -22.20 7.35 21.10
C THR A 358 -20.96 7.47 20.24
N VAL A 359 -20.29 6.35 19.89
CA VAL A 359 -19.04 6.37 19.12
C VAL A 359 -18.98 5.22 18.11
N LEU A 360 -18.76 5.58 16.83
CA LEU A 360 -18.41 4.68 15.74
C LEU A 360 -17.00 4.98 15.24
N ARG A 361 -16.27 3.94 14.83
CA ARG A 361 -15.02 4.04 14.07
C ARG A 361 -15.24 3.41 12.71
N VAL A 362 -14.88 4.11 11.64
CA VAL A 362 -15.11 3.68 10.26
C VAL A 362 -13.91 4.00 9.37
N LEU A 363 -13.91 3.46 8.16
CA LEU A 363 -13.01 3.81 7.06
C LEU A 363 -13.83 4.50 5.97
N ALA A 364 -13.44 5.73 5.62
CA ALA A 364 -14.08 6.49 4.55
C ALA A 364 -13.93 5.76 3.20
N PRO A 365 -14.98 5.70 2.36
CA PRO A 365 -14.90 5.11 1.02
C PRO A 365 -14.08 6.00 0.06
N ALA A 366 -13.81 5.49 -1.14
CA ALA A 366 -13.17 6.27 -2.20
C ALA A 366 -14.16 7.30 -2.78
N ALA A 367 -13.64 8.39 -3.33
CA ALA A 367 -14.41 9.42 -4.03
C ALA A 367 -13.76 9.77 -5.37
N ASP A 368 -14.60 10.03 -6.39
CA ASP A 368 -14.15 10.33 -7.75
C ASP A 368 -13.63 11.76 -7.94
N GLY A 369 -13.81 12.62 -6.94
CA GLY A 369 -13.39 14.02 -6.97
C GLY A 369 -13.34 14.66 -5.59
N ALA A 370 -12.61 15.78 -5.48
CA ALA A 370 -12.55 16.55 -4.25
C ALA A 370 -13.90 17.25 -3.98
N GLY A 371 -14.27 17.36 -2.72
CA GLY A 371 -15.53 17.98 -2.32
C GLY A 371 -16.03 17.52 -0.96
N THR A 372 -16.99 18.26 -0.42
CA THR A 372 -17.64 17.92 0.85
C THR A 372 -18.88 17.06 0.61
N VAL A 373 -18.99 15.96 1.34
CA VAL A 373 -20.15 15.06 1.31
C VAL A 373 -20.77 14.93 2.70
N GLY A 374 -22.05 14.57 2.74
CA GLY A 374 -22.74 14.23 3.99
C GLY A 374 -22.37 12.82 4.48
N VAL A 375 -22.20 12.66 5.79
CA VAL A 375 -22.04 11.38 6.48
C VAL A 375 -23.38 10.99 7.07
N ALA A 376 -23.81 9.74 6.89
CA ALA A 376 -25.05 9.23 7.45
C ALA A 376 -24.82 7.88 8.14
N VAL A 377 -25.65 7.58 9.14
CA VAL A 377 -25.75 6.29 9.83
C VAL A 377 -27.17 5.74 9.60
N ALA A 378 -27.32 4.54 9.06
CA ALA A 378 -28.60 3.89 8.81
C ALA A 378 -29.17 3.22 10.07
N GLY A 379 -30.50 3.08 10.09
CA GLY A 379 -31.30 2.69 11.26
C GLY A 379 -32.30 3.77 11.70
N GLY A 380 -32.81 4.59 10.76
CA GLY A 380 -33.74 5.69 11.04
C GLY A 380 -33.42 7.02 10.33
N GLY A 381 -32.29 7.12 9.63
CA GLY A 381 -31.87 8.30 8.85
C GLY A 381 -31.09 9.31 9.68
N ALA A 382 -29.76 9.21 9.73
CA ALA A 382 -29.00 10.13 10.59
C ALA A 382 -29.16 11.60 10.20
N VAL A 383 -29.42 12.45 11.19
CA VAL A 383 -29.54 13.90 11.03
C VAL A 383 -28.53 14.60 11.93
N GLY A 384 -27.75 15.53 11.37
CA GLY A 384 -26.70 16.25 12.11
C GLY A 384 -26.22 17.56 11.48
N GLY A 385 -26.85 18.02 10.39
CA GLY A 385 -26.45 19.26 9.71
C GLY A 385 -24.96 19.28 9.33
N ALA A 386 -24.28 20.43 9.51
CA ALA A 386 -22.86 20.59 9.19
C ALA A 386 -21.91 19.69 10.00
N ALA A 387 -22.33 19.16 11.17
CA ALA A 387 -21.52 18.25 11.97
C ALA A 387 -21.39 16.84 11.35
N ALA A 388 -22.24 16.54 10.38
CA ALA A 388 -22.25 15.32 9.58
C ALA A 388 -21.60 15.54 8.20
N ALA A 389 -20.54 16.35 8.11
CA ALA A 389 -19.84 16.62 6.87
C ALA A 389 -18.43 16.01 6.86
N TYR A 390 -18.00 15.56 5.68
CA TYR A 390 -16.64 15.07 5.44
C TYR A 390 -16.12 15.61 4.11
N THR A 391 -14.89 16.12 4.09
CA THR A 391 -14.26 16.69 2.89
C THR A 391 -13.22 15.77 2.29
N TYR A 392 -13.44 15.39 1.04
CA TYR A 392 -12.46 14.74 0.20
C TYR A 392 -11.49 15.75 -0.38
N GLU A 393 -10.20 15.62 -0.06
CA GLU A 393 -9.12 16.45 -0.55
C GLU A 393 -8.33 15.73 -1.64
N ALA A 394 -8.19 16.38 -2.79
CA ALA A 394 -7.25 15.92 -3.81
C ALA A 394 -5.81 15.96 -3.24
N GLY A 395 -5.09 14.83 -3.31
CA GLY A 395 -3.66 14.77 -2.97
C GLY A 395 -3.30 14.26 -1.57
N ARG A 396 -4.25 13.89 -0.71
CA ARG A 396 -3.94 13.20 0.56
C ARG A 396 -3.73 11.69 0.33
N ALA A 397 -2.49 11.27 0.15
CA ALA A 397 -2.08 9.88 0.01
C ALA A 397 -2.12 9.09 1.33
N HIS A 398 -2.21 7.75 1.27
CA HIS A 398 -1.80 6.92 2.42
C HIS A 398 -0.33 7.23 2.77
N PRO A 399 0.09 7.10 4.04
CA PRO A 399 1.50 7.15 4.38
C PRO A 399 2.28 6.19 3.50
N ILE A 400 3.36 6.66 2.87
CA ILE A 400 4.19 5.81 2.03
C ILE A 400 4.96 4.87 2.95
N LYS A 401 4.58 3.60 2.93
CA LYS A 401 5.16 2.57 3.77
C LYS A 401 5.47 1.33 2.93
N PHE A 402 6.68 0.82 3.07
CA PHE A 402 7.06 -0.45 2.46
C PHE A 402 7.47 -1.44 3.54
N ARG A 403 7.01 -2.68 3.42
CA ARG A 403 7.57 -3.82 4.14
C ARG A 403 8.77 -4.33 3.34
N GLN A 404 9.90 -4.49 4.01
CA GLN A 404 11.07 -5.12 3.40
C GLN A 404 11.02 -6.63 3.57
N THR A 405 11.30 -7.37 2.50
CA THR A 405 11.59 -8.81 2.53
C THR A 405 12.74 -9.13 1.55
N ALA A 406 12.98 -10.41 1.29
CA ALA A 406 13.86 -10.92 0.25
C ALA A 406 13.18 -12.08 -0.47
N LEU A 407 13.65 -12.42 -1.67
CA LEU A 407 13.26 -13.68 -2.31
C LEU A 407 13.55 -14.84 -1.34
N LYS A 408 12.62 -15.78 -1.25
CA LYS A 408 12.70 -16.92 -0.35
C LYS A 408 12.93 -18.22 -1.12
N ALA A 409 13.71 -19.12 -0.55
CA ALA A 409 13.74 -20.51 -0.98
C ALA A 409 12.56 -21.26 -0.34
N ALA A 410 12.28 -22.48 -0.82
CA ALA A 410 11.20 -23.32 -0.29
C ALA A 410 11.32 -23.61 1.22
N ASP A 411 12.53 -23.54 1.79
CA ASP A 411 12.79 -23.71 3.23
C ASP A 411 12.57 -22.41 4.06
N GLY A 412 12.06 -21.34 3.44
CA GLY A 412 11.81 -20.05 4.08
C GLY A 412 13.05 -19.15 4.27
N LYS A 413 14.26 -19.65 3.94
CA LYS A 413 15.48 -18.84 4.00
C LYS A 413 15.58 -17.89 2.80
N ASP A 414 16.45 -16.89 2.89
CA ASP A 414 16.74 -16.02 1.74
C ASP A 414 17.29 -16.86 0.57
N PHE A 415 16.66 -16.75 -0.60
CA PHE A 415 17.13 -17.39 -1.82
C PHE A 415 18.45 -16.77 -2.25
N ARG A 416 19.48 -17.60 -2.39
CA ARG A 416 20.83 -17.16 -2.66
C ARG A 416 21.13 -17.13 -4.15
N ILE A 417 21.50 -15.96 -4.65
CA ILE A 417 21.96 -15.75 -6.03
C ILE A 417 23.40 -15.24 -5.95
N ALA A 418 24.34 -15.87 -6.64
CA ALA A 418 25.73 -15.44 -6.59
C ALA A 418 25.93 -14.12 -7.36
N GLY A 419 26.39 -13.07 -6.67
CA GLY A 419 26.75 -11.79 -7.26
C GLY A 419 25.71 -11.20 -8.22
N PRO A 420 24.43 -11.01 -7.82
CA PRO A 420 23.41 -10.49 -8.72
C PRO A 420 23.72 -9.03 -9.10
N THR A 421 23.82 -8.76 -10.39
CA THR A 421 24.28 -7.48 -10.97
C THR A 421 23.23 -6.80 -11.82
N ALA A 422 22.33 -7.57 -12.43
CA ALA A 422 21.25 -7.07 -13.26
C ALA A 422 19.92 -7.67 -12.85
N ILE A 423 18.81 -6.98 -13.13
CA ILE A 423 17.46 -7.49 -12.90
C ILE A 423 16.49 -6.97 -13.97
N ALA A 424 15.57 -7.82 -14.42
CA ALA A 424 14.46 -7.46 -15.30
C ALA A 424 13.23 -8.32 -15.00
N LEU A 425 12.03 -7.82 -15.35
CA LEU A 425 10.80 -8.61 -15.32
C LEU A 425 10.42 -9.02 -16.73
N GLY A 426 10.19 -10.32 -16.91
CA GLY A 426 9.78 -10.87 -18.20
C GLY A 426 8.30 -10.65 -18.50
N PRO A 427 7.93 -10.59 -19.79
CA PRO A 427 6.52 -10.62 -20.20
C PRO A 427 5.83 -11.94 -19.81
N ASP A 428 6.62 -13.00 -19.60
CA ASP A 428 6.22 -14.29 -19.04
C ASP A 428 6.08 -14.27 -17.50
N GLY A 429 6.19 -13.09 -16.88
CA GLY A 429 6.06 -12.83 -15.45
C GLY A 429 7.12 -13.47 -14.55
N ARG A 430 8.22 -13.99 -15.13
CA ARG A 430 9.40 -14.42 -14.36
C ARG A 430 10.30 -13.23 -14.03
N VAL A 431 11.11 -13.39 -12.97
CA VAL A 431 12.17 -12.44 -12.60
C VAL A 431 13.49 -12.93 -13.18
N TYR A 432 14.17 -12.09 -13.95
CA TYR A 432 15.46 -12.41 -14.56
C TYR A 432 16.57 -11.68 -13.84
N VAL A 433 17.59 -12.42 -13.40
CA VAL A 433 18.71 -11.89 -12.63
C VAL A 433 20.03 -12.23 -13.33
N GLY A 434 20.75 -11.20 -13.76
CA GLY A 434 22.11 -11.35 -14.31
C GLY A 434 23.13 -11.44 -13.18
N GLN A 435 24.19 -12.19 -13.41
CA GLN A 435 25.22 -12.43 -12.41
C GLN A 435 26.54 -11.75 -12.77
N TYR A 436 27.36 -11.51 -11.75
CA TYR A 436 28.79 -11.23 -11.87
C TYR A 436 29.58 -12.51 -12.26
N LYS A 437 29.03 -13.24 -13.22
CA LYS A 437 29.40 -14.53 -13.79
C LYS A 437 28.70 -14.69 -15.13
N GLU A 438 29.00 -15.77 -15.83
CA GLU A 438 28.52 -16.02 -17.19
C GLU A 438 27.05 -16.43 -17.35
N HIS A 439 26.16 -16.17 -16.38
CA HIS A 439 24.78 -16.65 -16.43
C HIS A 439 23.71 -15.61 -16.06
N VAL A 440 22.52 -15.86 -16.60
CA VAL A 440 21.24 -15.28 -16.18
C VAL A 440 20.41 -16.36 -15.50
N GLN A 441 19.76 -16.03 -14.39
CA GLN A 441 18.75 -16.89 -13.75
C GLN A 441 17.37 -16.32 -13.98
N ALA A 442 16.47 -17.10 -14.59
CA ALA A 442 15.06 -16.82 -14.71
C ALA A 442 14.30 -17.55 -13.60
N LEU A 443 13.59 -16.79 -12.77
CA LEU A 443 12.97 -17.26 -11.53
C LEU A 443 11.44 -17.16 -11.65
N THR A 444 10.75 -18.26 -11.38
CA THR A 444 9.31 -18.21 -11.08
C THR A 444 9.16 -17.94 -9.60
N ILE A 445 8.36 -16.94 -9.25
CA ILE A 445 8.09 -16.53 -7.87
C ILE A 445 6.59 -16.59 -7.63
N ASP A 446 6.18 -17.04 -6.45
CA ASP A 446 4.78 -17.00 -6.03
C ASP A 446 4.41 -15.68 -5.33
N GLY A 447 3.17 -15.57 -4.86
CA GLY A 447 2.65 -14.39 -4.17
C GLY A 447 3.36 -14.05 -2.86
N ASP A 448 4.02 -15.04 -2.25
CA ASP A 448 4.81 -14.90 -1.01
C ASP A 448 6.31 -14.65 -1.28
N TYR A 449 6.67 -14.47 -2.55
CA TYR A 449 8.04 -14.28 -3.03
C TYR A 449 8.95 -15.48 -2.80
N VAL A 450 8.37 -16.69 -2.74
CA VAL A 450 9.12 -17.95 -2.75
C VAL A 450 9.46 -18.30 -4.20
N VAL A 451 10.72 -18.65 -4.43
CA VAL A 451 11.21 -19.12 -5.72
C VAL A 451 10.77 -20.57 -5.89
N THR A 452 9.91 -20.82 -6.88
CA THR A 452 9.31 -22.13 -7.16
C THR A 452 9.95 -22.85 -8.35
N ASP A 453 10.60 -22.11 -9.25
CA ASP A 453 11.35 -22.66 -10.38
C ASP A 453 12.54 -21.76 -10.72
N VAL A 454 13.63 -22.38 -11.17
CA VAL A 454 14.88 -21.71 -11.54
C VAL A 454 15.37 -22.27 -12.87
N CYS A 455 15.43 -21.42 -13.89
CA CYS A 455 16.15 -21.69 -15.13
C CYS A 455 17.47 -20.91 -15.13
N THR A 456 18.60 -21.61 -15.21
CA THR A 456 19.92 -20.98 -15.41
C THR A 456 20.27 -21.03 -16.89
N SER A 457 20.62 -19.88 -17.47
CA SER A 457 20.92 -19.77 -18.89
C SER A 457 22.17 -20.56 -19.28
N ALA A 458 22.32 -20.84 -20.58
CA ALA A 458 23.62 -21.12 -21.16
C ALA A 458 24.63 -20.01 -20.81
N SER A 459 25.92 -20.36 -20.82
CA SER A 459 26.99 -19.38 -20.59
C SER A 459 26.94 -18.28 -21.65
N VAL A 460 27.04 -17.03 -21.23
CA VAL A 460 27.18 -15.88 -22.15
C VAL A 460 28.62 -15.69 -22.63
N GLY A 461 29.57 -16.48 -22.14
CA GLY A 461 31.00 -16.45 -22.51
C GLY A 461 31.93 -16.55 -21.30
N ASP A 462 33.18 -16.97 -21.53
CA ASP A 462 34.20 -17.12 -20.46
C ASP A 462 34.50 -15.78 -19.75
N LYS A 463 34.54 -15.81 -18.41
CA LYS A 463 34.87 -14.65 -17.53
C LYS A 463 34.01 -13.40 -17.77
N ARG A 464 32.82 -13.58 -18.33
CA ARG A 464 31.96 -12.51 -18.79
C ARG A 464 30.81 -12.30 -17.82
N SER A 465 30.71 -11.10 -17.25
CA SER A 465 29.62 -10.72 -16.34
C SER A 465 28.42 -10.20 -17.11
N VAL A 466 27.21 -10.43 -16.59
CA VAL A 466 25.96 -9.86 -17.08
C VAL A 466 25.61 -8.62 -16.27
N LEU A 467 25.59 -7.44 -16.88
CA LEU A 467 25.56 -6.15 -16.17
C LEU A 467 24.27 -5.35 -16.37
N SER A 468 23.47 -5.69 -17.39
CA SER A 468 22.13 -5.15 -17.59
C SER A 468 21.28 -6.14 -18.38
N LEU A 469 19.97 -6.09 -18.15
CA LEU A 469 18.98 -6.97 -18.77
C LEU A 469 17.81 -6.11 -19.25
N SER A 470 17.32 -6.39 -20.45
CA SER A 470 16.11 -5.74 -20.97
C SER A 470 15.41 -6.66 -21.96
N PHE A 471 14.08 -6.64 -21.95
CA PHE A 471 13.29 -7.32 -22.96
C PHE A 471 13.04 -6.38 -24.13
N ASP A 472 13.01 -6.94 -25.34
CA ASP A 472 12.60 -6.21 -26.52
C ASP A 472 11.11 -5.83 -26.43
N PRO A 473 10.75 -4.54 -26.34
CA PRO A 473 9.37 -4.12 -26.11
C PRO A 473 8.48 -4.27 -27.35
N LEU A 474 9.06 -4.62 -28.51
CA LEU A 474 8.33 -4.82 -29.77
C LEU A 474 7.96 -6.29 -30.03
N GLU A 475 8.44 -7.22 -29.21
CA GLU A 475 8.05 -8.63 -29.27
C GLU A 475 6.57 -8.82 -28.92
N THR A 476 5.94 -9.79 -29.60
CA THR A 476 4.52 -10.10 -29.41
C THR A 476 4.30 -11.39 -28.63
N GLY A 477 3.11 -11.50 -28.04
CA GLY A 477 2.73 -12.63 -27.20
C GLY A 477 3.58 -12.69 -25.94
N ASP A 478 3.87 -13.92 -25.50
CA ASP A 478 4.85 -14.22 -24.47
C ASP A 478 6.23 -14.53 -25.10
N GLY A 479 6.46 -14.02 -26.34
CA GLY A 479 7.70 -14.19 -27.09
C GLY A 479 8.87 -13.61 -26.33
N LEU A 480 9.72 -14.48 -25.81
CA LEU A 480 10.83 -14.08 -24.97
C LEU A 480 12.06 -13.76 -25.83
N ARG A 481 12.44 -12.48 -25.87
CA ARG A 481 13.72 -12.00 -26.42
C ARG A 481 14.43 -11.16 -25.36
N LEU A 482 15.27 -11.80 -24.56
CA LEU A 482 16.03 -11.15 -23.49
C LEU A 482 17.37 -10.65 -24.04
N LEU A 483 17.63 -9.35 -23.93
CA LEU A 483 18.93 -8.77 -24.20
C LEU A 483 19.72 -8.69 -22.90
N ALA A 484 20.97 -9.13 -22.95
CA ALA A 484 21.91 -9.04 -21.84
C ALA A 484 23.15 -8.24 -22.26
N ALA A 485 23.40 -7.13 -21.57
CA ALA A 485 24.66 -6.41 -21.69
C ALA A 485 25.73 -7.14 -20.89
N THR A 486 26.85 -7.44 -21.53
CA THR A 486 27.89 -8.29 -20.97
C THR A 486 29.28 -7.70 -21.18
N SER A 487 30.19 -7.97 -20.26
CA SER A 487 31.55 -7.45 -20.31
C SER A 487 32.53 -8.36 -19.56
N ILE A 488 33.77 -8.40 -20.01
CA ILE A 488 34.90 -8.96 -19.26
C ILE A 488 35.50 -7.80 -18.46
N LEU A 489 35.18 -7.75 -17.17
CA LEU A 489 35.66 -6.70 -16.27
C LEU A 489 37.09 -7.01 -15.83
N TYR A 490 37.88 -5.97 -15.51
CA TYR A 490 39.27 -6.14 -15.07
C TYR A 490 40.11 -7.04 -16.00
N TYR A 491 39.81 -7.05 -17.30
CA TYR A 491 40.30 -8.07 -18.23
C TYR A 491 41.84 -8.19 -18.26
N ALA A 492 42.59 -7.10 -18.15
CA ALA A 492 44.04 -7.18 -18.10
C ALA A 492 44.57 -7.47 -16.69
N GLN A 493 43.91 -6.95 -15.65
CA GLN A 493 44.34 -7.09 -14.26
C GLN A 493 44.10 -8.51 -13.71
N ASN A 494 42.88 -9.03 -13.89
CA ASN A 494 42.44 -10.28 -13.28
C ASN A 494 42.50 -11.44 -14.27
N HIS A 495 42.37 -11.16 -15.57
CA HIS A 495 42.27 -12.20 -16.61
C HIS A 495 43.45 -12.24 -17.57
N LYS A 496 44.50 -11.45 -17.30
CA LYS A 496 45.77 -11.42 -18.06
C LYS A 496 45.60 -11.15 -19.56
N GLN A 497 44.49 -10.52 -19.96
CA GLN A 497 44.28 -10.08 -21.34
C GLN A 497 45.09 -8.80 -21.64
N ARG A 498 45.21 -8.45 -22.92
CA ARG A 498 45.90 -7.23 -23.33
C ARG A 498 45.07 -6.00 -22.93
N ARG A 499 45.72 -4.89 -22.56
CA ARG A 499 45.05 -3.60 -22.30
C ARG A 499 44.26 -3.09 -23.52
N SER A 500 44.71 -3.46 -24.72
CA SER A 500 44.05 -3.16 -25.98
C SER A 500 42.77 -3.98 -26.24
N ALA A 501 42.37 -4.88 -25.34
CA ALA A 501 41.13 -5.67 -25.44
C ALA A 501 39.93 -4.93 -24.80
N TRP A 502 39.92 -3.60 -24.87
CA TRP A 502 38.86 -2.79 -24.29
C TRP A 502 37.54 -2.88 -25.06
N ASP A 503 37.54 -3.36 -26.30
CA ASP A 503 36.38 -3.56 -27.17
C ASP A 503 35.64 -4.88 -26.91
N ASN A 504 35.75 -5.45 -25.70
CA ASN A 504 35.18 -6.76 -25.37
C ASN A 504 33.69 -6.74 -24.97
N GLY A 505 33.06 -5.57 -24.88
CA GLY A 505 31.66 -5.43 -24.48
C GLY A 505 30.70 -5.96 -25.53
N GLN A 506 29.64 -6.62 -25.10
CA GLN A 506 28.64 -7.24 -25.99
C GLN A 506 27.23 -7.05 -25.47
N VAL A 507 26.26 -7.02 -26.40
CA VAL A 507 24.86 -7.29 -26.10
C VAL A 507 24.49 -8.61 -26.73
N VAL A 508 24.10 -9.60 -25.93
CA VAL A 508 23.70 -10.93 -26.40
C VAL A 508 22.20 -11.12 -26.28
N VAL A 509 21.62 -11.93 -27.17
CA VAL A 509 20.20 -12.29 -27.15
C VAL A 509 20.05 -13.69 -26.60
N LEU A 510 19.20 -13.83 -25.59
CA LEU A 510 18.87 -15.06 -24.92
C LEU A 510 17.40 -15.42 -25.24
N ARG A 511 17.18 -16.66 -25.69
CA ARG A 511 15.83 -17.20 -25.97
C ARG A 511 15.62 -18.60 -25.38
N PRO A 512 14.38 -18.97 -25.00
CA PRO A 512 14.08 -20.32 -24.54
C PRO A 512 14.33 -21.37 -25.63
N GLY A 513 14.82 -22.54 -25.23
CA GLY A 513 14.99 -23.71 -26.11
C GLY A 513 16.18 -23.65 -27.07
N VAL A 514 16.86 -22.51 -27.21
CA VAL A 514 18.05 -22.39 -28.06
C VAL A 514 19.18 -23.27 -27.53
N GLY A 515 19.77 -24.08 -28.42
CA GLY A 515 20.85 -25.01 -28.05
C GLY A 515 20.46 -26.04 -27.00
N GLY A 516 19.16 -26.36 -26.86
CA GLY A 516 18.64 -27.28 -25.85
C GLY A 516 18.65 -26.73 -24.41
N SER A 517 18.99 -25.45 -24.23
CA SER A 517 18.99 -24.80 -22.91
C SER A 517 17.62 -24.20 -22.60
N CYS A 518 17.25 -24.15 -21.32
CA CYS A 518 16.02 -23.47 -20.91
C CYS A 518 16.04 -21.97 -21.27
N LEU A 519 17.24 -21.38 -21.35
CA LEU A 519 17.51 -20.05 -21.90
C LEU A 519 18.89 -20.08 -22.57
N GLY A 520 18.93 -20.16 -23.90
CA GLY A 520 20.17 -20.26 -24.69
C GLY A 520 20.57 -18.97 -25.38
N VAL A 521 21.86 -18.80 -25.68
CA VAL A 521 22.38 -17.67 -26.45
C VAL A 521 22.05 -17.87 -27.93
N GLU A 522 21.16 -17.05 -28.46
CA GLU A 522 20.75 -17.06 -29.88
C GLU A 522 21.80 -16.35 -30.75
N ALA A 523 22.23 -15.17 -30.33
CA ALA A 523 23.13 -14.32 -31.10
C ALA A 523 23.87 -13.32 -30.21
N VAL A 524 25.02 -12.86 -30.71
CA VAL A 524 25.62 -11.59 -30.27
C VAL A 524 25.00 -10.48 -31.12
N LEU A 525 24.12 -9.67 -30.52
CA LEU A 525 23.41 -8.59 -31.20
C LEU A 525 24.28 -7.36 -31.41
N ILE A 526 25.16 -7.05 -30.45
CA ILE A 526 26.13 -5.97 -30.57
C ILE A 526 27.48 -6.48 -30.08
N ASP A 527 28.53 -6.26 -30.86
CA ASP A 527 29.91 -6.65 -30.55
C ASP A 527 30.86 -5.46 -30.74
N GLY A 528 31.97 -5.44 -30.00
CA GLY A 528 32.96 -4.36 -30.09
C GLY A 528 32.67 -3.14 -29.20
N LEU A 529 31.86 -3.27 -28.15
CA LEU A 529 31.56 -2.15 -27.26
C LEU A 529 32.71 -1.87 -26.27
N PRO A 530 32.96 -0.59 -25.93
CA PRO A 530 34.07 -0.23 -25.06
C PRO A 530 33.79 -0.55 -23.58
N VAL A 531 34.77 -1.17 -22.93
CA VAL A 531 34.78 -1.57 -21.53
C VAL A 531 36.11 -1.13 -20.91
N SER A 532 36.04 -0.43 -19.77
CA SER A 532 37.25 -0.05 -19.05
C SER A 532 38.00 -1.28 -18.56
N ASN A 533 39.32 -1.19 -18.39
CA ASN A 533 40.09 -2.24 -17.71
C ASN A 533 39.89 -2.21 -16.18
N HIS A 534 38.63 -2.10 -15.74
CA HIS A 534 38.18 -2.01 -14.36
C HIS A 534 36.69 -2.42 -14.30
N ASP A 535 35.86 -1.69 -13.54
CA ASP A 535 34.43 -1.96 -13.28
C ASP A 535 33.46 -1.04 -14.04
N HIS A 536 33.93 -0.12 -14.89
CA HIS A 536 33.07 0.67 -15.78
C HIS A 536 32.89 -0.07 -17.11
N ALA A 537 31.65 -0.28 -17.53
CA ALA A 537 31.34 -1.21 -18.61
C ALA A 537 30.05 -0.86 -19.36
N VAL A 538 29.57 -1.81 -20.16
CA VAL A 538 28.31 -1.69 -20.88
C VAL A 538 27.15 -2.06 -19.95
N GLN A 539 26.19 -1.16 -19.79
CA GLN A 539 25.05 -1.33 -18.90
C GLN A 539 23.87 -0.42 -19.27
N ALA A 540 22.83 -0.35 -18.42
CA ALA A 540 21.67 0.53 -18.58
C ALA A 540 20.94 0.36 -19.93
N LEU A 541 20.57 -0.89 -20.29
CA LEU A 541 19.77 -1.16 -21.47
C LEU A 541 18.37 -0.57 -21.33
N GLU A 542 18.02 0.38 -22.19
CA GLU A 542 16.72 1.06 -22.23
C GLU A 542 16.30 1.26 -23.69
N TRP A 543 15.03 1.57 -23.96
CA TRP A 543 14.50 1.73 -25.32
C TRP A 543 13.91 3.11 -25.52
N ASP A 544 14.21 3.74 -26.66
CA ASP A 544 13.50 4.96 -27.07
C ASP A 544 12.09 4.64 -27.61
N GLN A 545 11.28 5.68 -27.83
CA GLN A 545 9.90 5.51 -28.30
C GLN A 545 9.80 4.93 -29.71
N GLN A 546 10.89 4.99 -30.48
CA GLN A 546 11.00 4.48 -31.85
C GLN A 546 11.60 3.06 -31.89
N GLY A 547 11.83 2.44 -30.74
CA GLY A 547 12.32 1.07 -30.63
C GLY A 547 13.82 0.91 -30.84
N ALA A 548 14.62 1.98 -30.82
CA ALA A 548 16.08 1.82 -30.77
C ALA A 548 16.54 1.54 -29.33
N LEU A 549 17.59 0.72 -29.23
CA LEU A 549 18.22 0.40 -27.96
C LEU A 549 19.16 1.53 -27.56
N LEU A 550 18.99 2.04 -26.35
CA LEU A 550 19.91 2.92 -25.66
C LEU A 550 20.71 2.09 -24.64
N LEU A 551 21.99 2.41 -24.49
CA LEU A 551 22.88 1.72 -23.57
C LEU A 551 24.00 2.64 -23.09
N ALA A 552 24.40 2.53 -21.84
CA ALA A 552 25.54 3.25 -21.29
C ALA A 552 26.84 2.50 -21.56
N ALA A 553 27.84 3.22 -22.07
CA ALA A 553 29.22 2.81 -22.14
C ALA A 553 30.04 3.63 -21.14
N GLY A 554 30.51 2.98 -20.07
CA GLY A 554 31.31 3.62 -19.03
C GLY A 554 32.59 4.27 -19.57
N GLY A 555 33.02 5.36 -18.94
CA GLY A 555 34.29 6.04 -19.22
C GLY A 555 35.47 5.26 -18.68
N PHE A 556 36.60 5.35 -19.36
CA PHE A 556 37.83 4.62 -19.00
C PHE A 556 38.71 5.38 -18.01
N THR A 557 38.47 6.69 -17.87
CA THR A 557 39.26 7.58 -17.03
C THR A 557 38.48 8.10 -15.84
N ASN A 558 39.19 8.59 -14.82
CA ASN A 558 38.54 9.10 -13.63
C ASN A 558 37.87 10.46 -13.89
N GLN A 559 38.56 11.39 -14.55
CA GLN A 559 38.08 12.74 -14.87
C GLN A 559 38.59 13.23 -16.24
N GLY A 560 38.69 12.33 -17.22
CA GLY A 560 39.01 12.66 -18.60
C GLY A 560 40.50 12.64 -18.98
N ALA A 561 41.40 12.33 -18.05
CA ALA A 561 42.84 12.21 -18.31
C ALA A 561 43.42 10.92 -17.72
N ASN A 562 44.02 10.08 -18.56
CA ASN A 562 44.76 8.88 -18.14
C ASN A 562 46.19 9.23 -17.66
N VAL A 563 46.33 10.24 -16.79
CA VAL A 563 47.59 10.55 -16.10
C VAL A 563 47.47 10.04 -14.67
N LYS A 564 48.37 9.14 -14.26
CA LYS A 564 48.30 8.41 -12.98
C LYS A 564 46.99 7.62 -12.78
N GLY A 565 46.26 7.35 -13.88
CA GLY A 565 44.95 6.70 -13.91
C GLY A 565 44.97 5.17 -13.75
N ILE A 566 46.10 4.59 -13.31
CA ILE A 566 46.29 3.13 -13.24
C ILE A 566 45.23 2.41 -12.38
N ARG A 567 44.68 3.11 -11.38
CA ARG A 567 43.61 2.61 -10.50
C ARG A 567 42.27 2.40 -11.20
N LEU A 568 42.05 3.06 -12.35
CA LEU A 568 40.86 2.86 -13.18
C LEU A 568 41.19 2.07 -14.46
N GLY A 569 42.25 1.26 -14.42
CA GLY A 569 42.59 0.40 -15.54
C GLY A 569 43.66 0.96 -16.47
N GLY A 570 43.94 2.27 -16.42
CA GLY A 570 45.07 2.91 -17.10
C GLY A 570 44.97 2.90 -18.62
N VAL A 571 43.80 3.21 -19.17
CA VAL A 571 43.50 3.30 -20.60
C VAL A 571 42.85 4.66 -20.88
N ASP A 572 43.14 5.28 -22.02
CA ASP A 572 42.49 6.54 -22.44
C ASP A 572 41.06 6.29 -22.96
N GLU A 573 40.24 7.34 -22.99
CA GLU A 573 38.89 7.25 -23.55
C GLU A 573 38.91 6.90 -25.05
N THR A 574 37.87 6.20 -25.53
CA THR A 574 37.71 5.74 -26.92
C THR A 574 36.52 6.43 -27.60
N PRO A 575 36.28 6.24 -28.92
CA PRO A 575 35.19 6.93 -29.62
C PRO A 575 33.81 6.75 -28.99
N LEU A 576 33.53 5.59 -28.40
CA LEU A 576 32.23 5.25 -27.84
C LEU A 576 32.18 5.21 -26.30
N SER A 577 33.30 5.42 -25.59
CA SER A 577 33.30 5.42 -24.11
C SER A 577 32.71 6.73 -23.54
N ALA A 578 32.38 6.72 -22.25
CA ALA A 578 31.87 7.88 -21.52
C ALA A 578 30.61 8.51 -22.16
N ALA A 579 29.66 7.65 -22.55
CA ALA A 579 28.49 8.04 -23.33
C ALA A 579 27.29 7.13 -23.10
N VAL A 580 26.10 7.64 -23.39
CA VAL A 580 24.95 6.80 -23.77
C VAL A 580 24.99 6.67 -25.29
N LEU A 581 24.95 5.42 -25.75
CA LEU A 581 24.94 5.04 -27.14
C LEU A 581 23.52 4.73 -27.61
N ARG A 582 23.28 4.86 -28.91
CA ARG A 582 22.04 4.44 -29.57
C ARG A 582 22.35 3.41 -30.64
N ALA A 583 21.62 2.30 -30.61
CA ALA A 583 21.69 1.21 -31.56
C ALA A 583 20.31 0.98 -32.20
N PRO A 584 20.14 1.25 -33.51
CA PRO A 584 18.88 1.02 -34.21
C PRO A 584 18.71 -0.47 -34.55
N VAL A 585 18.55 -1.31 -33.52
CA VAL A 585 18.60 -2.79 -33.63
C VAL A 585 17.51 -3.40 -34.52
N HIS A 586 16.45 -2.64 -34.81
CA HIS A 586 15.34 -3.04 -35.68
C HIS A 586 15.42 -2.47 -37.10
N ALA A 587 16.45 -1.66 -37.39
CA ALA A 587 16.63 -1.12 -38.74
C ALA A 587 17.10 -2.21 -39.72
N ALA A 588 16.62 -2.14 -40.96
CA ALA A 588 17.08 -3.02 -42.02
C ALA A 588 18.61 -2.90 -42.20
N GLY A 589 19.30 -4.04 -42.24
CA GLY A 589 20.75 -4.09 -42.40
C GLY A 589 21.57 -3.83 -41.13
N PHE A 590 20.94 -3.78 -39.95
CA PHE A 590 21.67 -3.75 -38.68
C PHE A 590 22.47 -5.05 -38.48
N ASP A 591 23.80 -4.96 -38.45
CA ASP A 591 24.71 -6.11 -38.28
C ASP A 591 25.36 -6.19 -36.88
N GLY A 592 25.18 -5.14 -36.05
CA GLY A 592 25.66 -5.10 -34.68
C GLY A 592 27.17 -5.01 -34.50
N ARG A 593 27.96 -5.05 -35.57
CA ARG A 593 29.41 -5.19 -35.50
C ARG A 593 30.08 -3.82 -35.49
N ILE A 594 30.66 -3.45 -34.35
CA ILE A 594 31.47 -2.24 -34.25
C ILE A 594 32.91 -2.59 -34.61
N THR A 595 33.53 -1.81 -35.49
CA THR A 595 34.94 -1.96 -35.84
C THR A 595 35.71 -0.69 -35.60
N TYR A 596 36.99 -0.83 -35.27
CA TYR A 596 37.93 0.26 -35.07
C TYR A 596 39.12 0.10 -36.00
N ASP A 597 39.81 1.20 -36.31
CA ASP A 597 41.06 1.16 -37.07
C ASP A 597 42.20 0.49 -36.28
N GLN A 598 42.22 0.68 -34.96
CA GLN A 598 43.15 0.06 -34.02
C GLN A 598 42.64 0.15 -32.57
N THR A 599 43.19 -0.67 -31.68
CA THR A 599 42.85 -0.67 -30.23
C THR A 599 44.04 -0.42 -29.29
N VAL A 600 45.20 -0.04 -29.80
CA VAL A 600 46.45 0.13 -29.05
C VAL A 600 46.78 1.58 -28.64
N ASP A 601 46.23 2.58 -29.36
CA ASP A 601 46.32 4.00 -29.03
C ASP A 601 44.91 4.59 -28.94
N GLU A 602 44.28 4.44 -27.78
CA GLU A 602 42.86 4.72 -27.59
C GLU A 602 42.52 6.19 -27.87
N ARG A 603 43.47 7.10 -27.65
CA ARG A 603 43.29 8.53 -27.90
C ARG A 603 43.21 8.86 -29.39
N ALA A 604 43.88 8.09 -30.24
CA ALA A 604 43.86 8.26 -31.69
C ALA A 604 42.81 7.38 -32.40
N THR A 605 42.35 6.29 -31.78
CA THR A 605 41.41 5.32 -32.37
C THR A 605 40.19 5.98 -33.02
N ARG A 606 39.76 5.46 -34.17
CA ARG A 606 38.51 5.83 -34.86
C ARG A 606 37.63 4.60 -35.04
N GLN A 607 36.32 4.79 -34.83
CA GLN A 607 35.34 3.80 -35.26
C GLN A 607 35.29 3.81 -36.80
N THR A 608 35.42 2.63 -37.40
CA THR A 608 35.46 2.43 -38.86
C THR A 608 34.20 1.76 -39.41
N GLY A 609 33.36 1.19 -38.54
CA GLY A 609 32.16 0.46 -38.94
C GLY A 609 31.15 0.30 -37.79
N GLY A 610 29.96 -0.19 -38.16
CA GLY A 610 28.81 -0.36 -37.27
C GLY A 610 27.89 0.87 -37.20
N THR A 611 26.61 0.65 -36.89
CA THR A 611 25.59 1.70 -36.82
C THR A 611 25.35 2.25 -35.40
N VAL A 612 26.05 1.70 -34.41
CA VAL A 612 26.03 2.19 -33.02
C VAL A 612 26.78 3.52 -32.94
N SER A 613 26.14 4.52 -32.33
CA SER A 613 26.67 5.89 -32.27
C SER A 613 26.40 6.54 -30.90
N VAL A 614 27.16 7.59 -30.59
CA VAL A 614 26.96 8.39 -29.36
C VAL A 614 25.64 9.15 -29.46
N TRP A 615 24.76 8.95 -28.49
CA TRP A 615 23.49 9.66 -28.35
C TRP A 615 23.60 10.82 -27.36
N ALA A 616 24.21 10.59 -26.19
CA ALA A 616 24.56 11.63 -25.23
C ALA A 616 25.98 11.38 -24.70
N ALA A 617 26.76 12.44 -24.51
CA ALA A 617 28.17 12.36 -24.14
C ALA A 617 28.44 12.89 -22.74
N GLY A 618 29.63 12.59 -22.23
CA GLY A 618 30.16 13.19 -21.01
C GLY A 618 29.60 12.59 -19.72
N LEU A 619 29.37 11.29 -19.73
CA LEU A 619 29.01 10.50 -18.55
C LEU A 619 30.25 9.73 -18.09
N ARG A 620 30.52 9.68 -16.79
CA ARG A 620 31.70 8.95 -16.28
C ARG A 620 31.40 7.46 -16.15
N ASN A 621 30.32 7.13 -15.46
CA ASN A 621 29.81 5.76 -15.33
C ASN A 621 28.32 5.84 -15.02
N ALA A 622 27.53 5.97 -16.08
CA ALA A 622 26.08 6.00 -15.97
C ALA A 622 25.58 4.61 -15.62
N PHE A 623 25.21 4.40 -14.37
CA PHE A 623 25.05 3.03 -13.90
C PHE A 623 23.74 2.41 -14.36
N ASP A 624 22.69 3.22 -14.38
CA ASP A 624 21.35 2.84 -14.79
C ASP A 624 20.63 4.04 -15.40
N THR A 625 19.67 3.77 -16.29
CA THR A 625 18.84 4.78 -16.93
C THR A 625 17.41 4.32 -17.04
N VAL A 626 16.46 5.25 -16.96
CA VAL A 626 15.04 4.97 -17.16
C VAL A 626 14.42 5.98 -18.12
N LEU A 627 13.72 5.48 -19.14
CA LEU A 627 12.88 6.31 -19.98
C LEU A 627 11.58 6.60 -19.25
N HIS A 628 11.44 7.83 -18.77
CA HIS A 628 10.28 8.25 -18.00
C HIS A 628 9.09 8.53 -18.92
N THR A 629 7.87 8.32 -18.42
CA THR A 629 6.59 8.59 -19.12
C THR A 629 6.33 10.06 -19.45
N ASN A 630 7.29 10.94 -19.21
CA ASN A 630 7.27 12.33 -19.69
C ASN A 630 8.10 12.51 -20.98
N GLY A 631 8.63 11.41 -21.54
CA GLY A 631 9.44 11.39 -22.76
C GLY A 631 10.93 11.63 -22.56
N ALA A 632 11.41 11.91 -21.34
CA ALA A 632 12.82 12.15 -21.08
C ALA A 632 13.52 10.92 -20.49
N LEU A 633 14.79 10.73 -20.86
CA LEU A 633 15.66 9.72 -20.27
C LEU A 633 16.33 10.32 -19.03
N TYR A 634 16.25 9.62 -17.90
CA TYR A 634 16.97 9.99 -16.68
C TYR A 634 17.99 8.93 -16.32
N GLY A 635 19.13 9.34 -15.78
CA GLY A 635 20.21 8.42 -15.42
C GLY A 635 20.99 8.88 -14.20
N THR A 636 21.48 7.93 -13.42
CA THR A 636 22.50 8.22 -12.41
C THR A 636 23.87 8.20 -13.06
N ASP A 637 24.79 9.05 -12.62
CA ASP A 637 26.18 9.01 -13.06
C ASP A 637 27.11 9.06 -11.84
N ASN A 638 27.99 8.07 -11.72
CA ASN A 638 28.89 7.96 -10.57
C ASN A 638 30.07 8.93 -10.69
N GLY A 639 30.24 9.77 -9.67
CA GLY A 639 31.28 10.78 -9.62
C GLY A 639 32.71 10.20 -9.50
N PRO A 640 33.74 11.01 -9.80
CA PRO A 640 35.14 10.63 -9.65
C PRO A 640 35.55 10.41 -8.20
N ASN A 641 36.60 9.59 -8.04
CA ASN A 641 37.27 9.38 -6.76
C ASN A 641 38.57 10.19 -6.69
N ALA A 642 38.88 10.74 -5.51
CA ALA A 642 40.18 11.37 -5.29
C ALA A 642 41.32 10.34 -5.48
N GLY A 643 42.33 10.70 -6.26
CA GLY A 643 43.51 9.86 -6.48
C GLY A 643 43.35 8.67 -7.42
N TYR A 644 42.29 8.63 -8.24
CA TYR A 644 42.07 7.58 -9.27
C TYR A 644 42.52 7.98 -10.69
N GLY A 645 42.97 9.23 -10.86
CA GLY A 645 43.40 9.79 -12.13
C GLY A 645 43.25 11.31 -12.10
N ASP A 646 43.98 11.97 -12.98
CA ASP A 646 43.95 13.43 -13.10
C ASP A 646 42.66 13.95 -13.75
N VAL A 647 42.38 15.23 -13.52
CA VAL A 647 41.29 15.98 -14.16
C VAL A 647 41.79 16.62 -15.46
N ALA A 648 41.04 16.49 -16.54
CA ALA A 648 41.34 17.21 -17.78
C ALA A 648 40.92 18.68 -17.64
N VAL A 649 41.89 19.58 -17.83
CA VAL A 649 41.70 21.05 -17.82
C VAL A 649 41.88 21.65 -19.22
N GLY A 650 41.85 20.79 -20.23
CA GLY A 650 42.10 21.11 -21.64
C GLY A 650 42.39 19.84 -22.42
N CYS A 651 42.45 19.97 -23.75
CA CYS A 651 42.53 18.82 -24.66
C CYS A 651 43.85 18.03 -24.52
N GLY A 652 44.92 18.66 -24.01
CA GLY A 652 46.21 18.02 -23.72
C GLY A 652 46.74 18.23 -22.30
N ALA A 653 46.15 19.12 -21.50
CA ALA A 653 46.65 19.49 -20.18
C ALA A 653 45.81 18.87 -19.06
N SER A 654 46.45 18.32 -18.02
CA SER A 654 45.76 17.75 -16.85
C SER A 654 46.20 18.43 -15.55
N ALA A 655 45.38 18.29 -14.51
CA ALA A 655 45.68 18.74 -13.16
C ALA A 655 45.32 17.65 -12.15
N LYS A 656 45.71 17.84 -10.88
CA LYS A 656 45.42 16.88 -9.80
C LYS A 656 43.90 16.65 -9.68
N GLY A 657 43.48 15.39 -9.84
CA GLY A 657 42.09 14.98 -9.69
C GLY A 657 41.56 15.09 -8.26
N TYR A 658 40.24 15.13 -8.13
CA TYR A 658 39.50 15.27 -6.88
C TYR A 658 38.23 14.41 -6.88
N GLY A 659 37.62 14.22 -5.71
CA GLY A 659 36.37 13.48 -5.59
C GLY A 659 35.14 14.35 -5.84
N GLN A 660 34.07 13.76 -6.37
CA GLN A 660 32.73 14.38 -6.39
C GLN A 660 31.65 13.34 -6.10
N LYS A 661 30.48 13.83 -5.67
CA LYS A 661 29.31 12.99 -5.43
C LYS A 661 28.60 12.65 -6.74
N ASP A 662 27.73 11.67 -6.66
CA ASP A 662 26.99 11.19 -7.82
C ASP A 662 25.87 12.18 -8.17
N LYS A 663 25.46 12.15 -9.43
CA LYS A 663 24.51 13.12 -9.97
C LYS A 663 23.36 12.41 -10.67
N LEU A 664 22.19 13.05 -10.65
CA LEU A 664 21.05 12.70 -11.48
C LEU A 664 21.10 13.54 -12.76
N LEU A 665 20.99 12.89 -13.90
CA LEU A 665 21.02 13.52 -15.22
C LEU A 665 19.66 13.40 -15.90
N ARG A 666 19.32 14.43 -16.67
CA ARG A 666 18.29 14.36 -17.72
C ARG A 666 19.02 14.35 -19.06
N LEU A 667 18.94 13.23 -19.77
CA LEU A 667 19.69 12.95 -20.98
C LEU A 667 18.82 13.21 -22.22
N THR A 668 19.39 13.85 -23.23
CA THR A 668 18.75 14.10 -24.53
C THR A 668 19.75 13.89 -25.65
N ALA A 669 19.27 13.64 -26.87
CA ALA A 669 20.14 13.53 -28.03
C ALA A 669 21.09 14.75 -28.14
N GLY A 670 22.40 14.49 -28.26
CA GLY A 670 23.45 15.49 -28.39
C GLY A 670 23.88 16.20 -27.10
N SER A 671 23.28 15.90 -25.94
CA SER A 671 23.67 16.54 -24.68
C SER A 671 25.07 16.11 -24.23
N TYR A 672 25.75 17.00 -23.49
CA TYR A 672 27.09 16.77 -22.94
C TYR A 672 27.09 17.03 -21.43
N HIS A 673 27.42 16.01 -20.62
CA HIS A 673 27.26 16.05 -19.15
C HIS A 673 28.57 16.16 -18.36
N GLY A 674 29.64 16.57 -19.04
CA GLY A 674 30.81 17.16 -18.38
C GLY A 674 31.99 16.23 -18.11
N HIS A 675 31.86 14.92 -18.27
CA HIS A 675 33.03 14.03 -18.26
C HIS A 675 33.79 14.13 -19.60
N PRO A 676 35.08 14.50 -19.61
CA PRO A 676 35.82 14.70 -20.86
C PRO A 676 36.09 13.38 -21.56
N ASN A 677 36.05 13.41 -22.89
CA ASN A 677 36.54 12.34 -23.75
C ASN A 677 37.53 12.95 -24.74
N ARG A 678 38.83 12.78 -24.46
CA ARG A 678 39.91 13.37 -25.27
C ARG A 678 40.08 12.75 -26.64
N ASN A 679 39.55 11.54 -26.86
CA ASN A 679 39.46 10.96 -28.20
C ASN A 679 38.47 11.77 -29.04
N ARG A 680 37.24 11.98 -28.55
CA ARG A 680 36.23 12.79 -29.25
C ARG A 680 36.52 14.29 -29.27
N ALA A 681 37.32 14.77 -28.33
CA ALA A 681 37.68 16.19 -28.21
C ALA A 681 38.39 16.77 -29.44
N ARG A 682 38.95 15.91 -30.32
CA ARG A 682 39.53 16.33 -31.60
C ARG A 682 38.49 16.92 -32.57
N ASP A 683 37.23 16.48 -32.45
CA ASP A 683 36.12 16.90 -33.29
C ASP A 683 35.08 17.73 -32.49
N ASP A 684 35.02 17.57 -31.17
CA ASP A 684 34.10 18.29 -30.28
C ASP A 684 34.83 18.91 -29.06
N PRO A 685 35.24 20.19 -29.13
CA PRO A 685 36.08 20.82 -28.09
C PRO A 685 35.40 20.93 -26.72
N ARG A 686 34.07 20.75 -26.63
CA ARG A 686 33.35 20.69 -25.34
C ARG A 686 33.91 19.58 -24.44
N GLN A 687 34.44 18.53 -25.05
CA GLN A 687 34.93 17.32 -24.36
C GLN A 687 36.40 17.43 -23.92
N CYS A 688 37.00 18.63 -23.94
CA CYS A 688 38.38 18.86 -23.50
C CYS A 688 38.52 19.06 -21.98
N THR A 689 37.48 19.57 -21.33
CA THR A 689 37.55 20.06 -19.94
C THR A 689 36.44 19.44 -19.09
N TYR A 690 36.81 19.04 -17.87
CA TYR A 690 35.89 18.44 -16.91
C TYR A 690 34.99 19.49 -16.27
N HIS A 691 33.69 19.20 -16.19
CA HIS A 691 32.71 20.03 -15.47
C HIS A 691 32.32 19.40 -14.13
N ARG A 692 32.25 20.25 -13.11
CA ARG A 692 31.79 19.90 -11.77
C ARG A 692 30.26 19.90 -11.71
N ASN A 693 29.70 19.17 -10.74
CA ASN A 693 28.27 19.22 -10.44
C ASN A 693 27.75 20.64 -10.15
N SER A 694 28.61 21.52 -9.62
CA SER A 694 28.29 22.91 -9.28
C SER A 694 28.38 23.88 -10.46
N ASP A 695 28.90 23.45 -11.60
CA ASP A 695 29.11 24.34 -12.74
C ASP A 695 27.76 24.65 -13.42
N GLY A 696 27.56 25.91 -13.79
CA GLY A 696 26.39 26.34 -14.53
C GLY A 696 26.43 25.87 -15.99
N ALA A 697 25.28 26.00 -16.68
CA ALA A 697 25.23 25.74 -18.12
C ALA A 697 26.11 26.74 -18.89
N GLY A 698 26.80 26.28 -19.92
CA GLY A 698 27.67 27.13 -20.76
C GLY A 698 28.56 26.32 -21.69
N GLY A 699 28.96 26.88 -22.83
CA GLY A 699 29.86 26.19 -23.77
C GLY A 699 29.34 24.84 -24.28
N GLY A 700 28.02 24.64 -24.33
CA GLY A 700 27.40 23.37 -24.72
C GLY A 700 27.40 22.28 -23.65
N TYR A 701 27.85 22.57 -22.42
CA TYR A 701 27.67 21.72 -21.24
C TYR A 701 26.21 21.76 -20.74
N THR A 702 25.68 20.59 -20.44
CA THR A 702 24.35 20.35 -19.87
C THR A 702 24.52 19.92 -18.40
N PRO A 703 24.19 20.81 -17.43
CA PRO A 703 24.33 20.53 -16.01
C PRO A 703 23.56 19.31 -15.53
N ALA A 704 23.97 18.79 -14.37
CA ALA A 704 23.19 17.80 -13.66
C ALA A 704 21.81 18.35 -13.28
N LEU A 705 20.81 17.48 -13.28
CA LEU A 705 19.48 17.81 -12.80
C LEU A 705 19.47 17.97 -11.27
N ALA A 706 20.27 17.16 -10.57
CA ALA A 706 20.51 17.28 -9.14
C ALA A 706 21.85 16.63 -8.75
N ASP A 707 22.50 17.18 -7.73
CA ASP A 707 23.53 16.46 -6.96
C ASP A 707 22.82 15.53 -5.97
N LEU A 708 23.22 14.26 -5.92
CA LEU A 708 22.58 13.26 -5.05
C LEU A 708 23.14 13.28 -3.62
N GLY A 709 24.13 14.11 -3.33
CA GLY A 709 24.74 14.34 -2.02
C GLY A 709 25.62 13.19 -1.52
N ARG A 710 25.62 12.04 -2.20
CA ARG A 710 26.31 10.82 -1.78
C ARG A 710 26.64 9.91 -2.97
N SER A 711 27.46 8.91 -2.68
CA SER A 711 27.87 7.85 -3.60
C SER A 711 27.89 6.51 -2.87
N SER A 712 27.77 5.35 -3.49
CA SER A 712 27.47 5.10 -4.90
C SER A 712 25.96 5.01 -5.11
N MET A 713 25.38 5.89 -5.94
CA MET A 713 23.99 5.93 -6.37
C MET A 713 23.92 5.28 -7.75
N ASN A 714 23.19 4.19 -7.88
CA ASN A 714 23.27 3.28 -9.02
C ASN A 714 21.90 3.17 -9.71
N GLY A 715 21.04 2.24 -9.31
CA GLY A 715 19.74 2.03 -9.95
C GLY A 715 18.84 3.27 -9.98
N VAL A 716 18.08 3.44 -11.06
CA VAL A 716 17.03 4.45 -11.17
C VAL A 716 15.80 3.86 -11.82
N LEU A 717 14.62 4.18 -11.30
CA LEU A 717 13.34 3.65 -11.74
C LEU A 717 12.29 4.74 -11.67
N GLU A 718 11.42 4.86 -12.67
CA GLU A 718 10.14 5.56 -12.51
C GLU A 718 9.15 4.63 -11.80
N PHE A 719 8.61 5.07 -10.67
CA PHE A 719 7.58 4.30 -9.96
C PHE A 719 6.23 4.47 -10.67
N MET A 720 5.71 3.39 -11.24
CA MET A 720 4.46 3.37 -12.02
C MET A 720 3.25 2.86 -11.23
N GLY A 721 3.47 2.46 -9.97
CA GLY A 721 2.44 1.81 -9.14
C GLY A 721 1.40 2.79 -8.61
N ASN A 722 0.17 2.30 -8.46
CA ASN A 722 -0.97 3.05 -7.91
C ASN A 722 -1.08 2.95 -6.39
N ALA A 723 -0.17 2.23 -5.74
CA ALA A 723 -0.08 2.14 -4.29
C ALA A 723 -0.04 3.53 -3.63
N PHE A 724 -0.49 3.59 -2.38
CA PHE A 724 -0.56 4.83 -1.60
C PHE A 724 -1.43 5.93 -2.23
N GLY A 725 -2.41 5.57 -3.08
CA GLY A 725 -3.20 6.55 -3.82
C GLY A 725 -2.39 7.28 -4.90
N GLY A 726 -1.32 6.65 -5.41
CA GLY A 726 -0.44 7.22 -6.43
C GLY A 726 0.55 8.25 -5.90
N ALA A 727 0.78 8.28 -4.59
CA ALA A 727 1.70 9.23 -3.97
C ALA A 727 3.09 9.23 -4.58
N LEU A 728 3.57 8.07 -5.06
CA LEU A 728 4.87 7.88 -5.69
C LEU A 728 4.80 7.83 -7.23
N LYS A 729 3.61 7.84 -7.80
CA LYS A 729 3.43 7.58 -9.23
C LYS A 729 4.09 8.68 -10.05
N HIS A 730 4.93 8.27 -11.01
CA HIS A 730 5.76 9.15 -11.84
C HIS A 730 6.90 9.87 -11.09
N ASP A 731 7.25 9.43 -9.88
CA ASP A 731 8.48 9.88 -9.24
C ASP A 731 9.62 8.89 -9.51
N LEU A 732 10.86 9.40 -9.46
CA LEU A 732 12.04 8.57 -9.59
C LEU A 732 12.43 8.00 -8.23
N LEU A 733 12.66 6.69 -8.18
CA LEU A 733 13.35 6.02 -7.09
C LEU A 733 14.81 5.79 -7.48
N ILE A 734 15.73 6.14 -6.59
CA ILE A 734 17.18 6.09 -6.85
C ILE A 734 17.85 5.25 -5.78
N ALA A 735 18.50 4.17 -6.20
CA ALA A 735 19.11 3.18 -5.32
C ALA A 735 20.55 3.56 -4.97
N LYS A 736 20.86 3.63 -3.67
CA LYS A 736 22.25 3.62 -3.18
C LYS A 736 22.72 2.18 -3.00
N PHE A 737 23.87 1.84 -3.54
CA PHE A 737 24.47 0.52 -3.43
C PHE A 737 24.51 -0.02 -1.99
N SER A 738 24.00 -1.25 -1.83
CA SER A 738 23.94 -2.01 -0.57
C SER A 738 25.14 -2.94 -0.46
N GLY A 739 26.29 -2.40 0.00
CA GLY A 739 27.51 -3.18 0.19
C GLY A 739 27.39 -4.22 1.31
N ARG A 740 28.42 -5.06 1.50
CA ARG A 740 28.42 -6.22 2.44
C ARG A 740 27.78 -5.92 3.81
N ARG A 741 28.13 -4.78 4.43
CA ARG A 741 27.66 -4.37 5.77
C ARG A 741 26.61 -3.25 5.76
N GLY A 742 26.37 -2.59 4.63
CA GLY A 742 25.46 -1.44 4.55
C GLY A 742 24.09 -1.84 4.03
N ALA A 743 22.99 -1.31 4.59
CA ALA A 743 21.64 -1.59 4.10
C ALA A 743 21.35 -0.95 2.73
N GLY A 744 22.07 0.12 2.37
CA GLY A 744 21.74 0.99 1.23
C GLY A 744 20.72 2.04 1.63
N VAL A 745 20.31 2.89 0.68
CA VAL A 745 19.26 3.90 0.86
C VAL A 745 18.52 4.03 -0.47
N THR A 746 17.20 4.03 -0.45
CA THR A 746 16.40 4.39 -1.63
C THR A 746 15.99 5.84 -1.47
N ALA A 747 16.43 6.70 -2.39
CA ALA A 747 16.01 8.09 -2.47
C ALA A 747 14.80 8.23 -3.38
N ARG A 748 14.00 9.27 -3.16
CA ARG A 748 12.92 9.70 -4.03
C ARG A 748 13.26 11.07 -4.61
N ALA A 749 13.21 11.20 -5.93
CA ALA A 749 13.27 12.48 -6.61
C ALA A 749 11.91 12.76 -7.27
N ARG A 750 11.26 13.85 -6.86
CA ARG A 750 10.06 14.37 -7.51
C ARG A 750 10.47 15.36 -8.59
N LEU A 751 9.97 15.17 -9.79
CA LEU A 751 10.26 16.04 -10.92
C LEU A 751 9.27 17.20 -11.00
N SER A 752 9.67 18.31 -11.62
CA SER A 752 8.73 19.34 -12.08
C SER A 752 7.80 18.77 -13.15
N ALA A 753 6.67 19.43 -13.40
CA ALA A 753 5.68 18.95 -14.38
C ALA A 753 6.27 18.75 -15.80
N ASP A 754 7.22 19.59 -16.20
CA ASP A 754 7.94 19.49 -17.48
C ASP A 754 9.16 18.56 -17.44
N GLY A 755 9.45 17.97 -16.27
CA GLY A 755 10.57 17.06 -16.06
C GLY A 755 11.95 17.73 -16.05
N LYS A 756 12.05 19.06 -16.09
CA LYS A 756 13.33 19.77 -16.24
C LYS A 756 13.99 20.18 -14.93
N ALA A 757 13.35 19.95 -13.79
CA ALA A 757 13.91 20.19 -12.47
C ALA A 757 13.50 19.10 -11.47
N VAL A 758 14.31 18.92 -10.41
CA VAL A 758 13.92 18.16 -9.22
C VAL A 758 13.32 19.14 -8.21
N THR A 759 12.05 18.96 -7.88
CA THR A 759 11.33 19.80 -6.90
C THR A 759 11.51 19.32 -5.46
N SER A 760 11.88 18.04 -5.29
CA SER A 760 12.19 17.45 -4.00
C SER A 760 13.11 16.24 -4.19
N LEU A 761 14.15 16.15 -3.36
CA LEU A 761 15.03 14.99 -3.26
C LEU A 761 15.17 14.61 -1.78
N ALA A 762 14.71 13.42 -1.41
CA ALA A 762 14.71 12.97 -0.03
C ALA A 762 14.92 11.46 0.09
N ASP A 763 15.34 11.01 1.27
CA ASP A 763 15.43 9.58 1.59
C ASP A 763 14.01 9.03 1.76
N LEU A 764 13.72 7.95 1.03
CA LEU A 764 12.45 7.26 1.12
C LEU A 764 12.55 6.05 2.04
N LEU A 765 13.60 5.24 1.88
CA LEU A 765 13.79 3.99 2.63
C LEU A 765 15.25 3.83 3.07
N PRO A 766 15.51 3.33 4.28
CA PRO A 766 16.86 3.12 4.82
C PRO A 766 17.51 1.80 4.33
N PHE A 767 17.10 1.32 3.15
CA PHE A 767 17.61 0.13 2.51
C PHE A 767 17.48 0.25 0.98
N SER A 768 18.32 -0.48 0.25
CA SER A 768 18.36 -0.45 -1.21
C SER A 768 18.99 -1.74 -1.80
N GLY A 769 19.08 -1.83 -3.13
CA GLY A 769 19.93 -2.74 -3.89
C GLY A 769 20.91 -1.99 -4.82
N LEU A 770 21.40 -2.70 -5.84
CA LEU A 770 22.24 -2.16 -6.91
C LEU A 770 21.40 -1.50 -8.00
N LEU A 771 20.41 -2.24 -8.53
CA LEU A 771 19.41 -1.79 -9.51
C LEU A 771 18.00 -1.92 -8.91
N LEU A 772 16.97 -1.42 -9.60
CA LEU A 772 15.57 -1.50 -9.20
C LEU A 772 14.70 -1.93 -10.39
N VAL A 773 13.77 -2.85 -10.16
CA VAL A 773 12.67 -3.12 -11.09
C VAL A 773 11.36 -3.21 -10.32
N GLN A 774 10.25 -2.73 -10.91
CA GLN A 774 8.94 -2.75 -10.28
C GLN A 774 8.02 -3.79 -10.92
N ALA A 775 7.40 -4.63 -10.09
CA ALA A 775 6.33 -5.54 -10.46
C ALA A 775 4.97 -4.83 -10.56
N ALA A 776 4.01 -5.45 -11.25
CA ALA A 776 2.65 -4.90 -11.41
C ALA A 776 1.95 -4.65 -10.05
N SER A 777 2.29 -5.40 -9.00
CA SER A 777 1.78 -5.21 -7.64
C SER A 777 2.25 -3.91 -6.96
N GLY A 778 3.23 -3.22 -7.56
CA GLY A 778 3.94 -2.10 -6.95
C GLY A 778 5.15 -2.52 -6.11
N ALA A 779 5.42 -3.83 -5.99
CA ALA A 779 6.62 -4.32 -5.33
C ALA A 779 7.88 -3.95 -6.13
N VAL A 780 8.92 -3.50 -5.44
CA VAL A 780 10.21 -3.15 -6.05
C VAL A 780 11.23 -4.22 -5.67
N LEU A 781 11.84 -4.86 -6.67
CA LEU A 781 12.88 -5.87 -6.49
C LEU A 781 14.24 -5.24 -6.74
N ALA A 782 15.19 -5.52 -5.85
CA ALA A 782 16.50 -4.88 -5.85
C ALA A 782 17.62 -5.88 -5.53
N PRO A 783 18.49 -6.24 -6.48
CA PRO A 783 19.61 -7.14 -6.23
C PRO A 783 20.62 -6.53 -5.25
N GLN A 784 21.06 -7.30 -4.26
CA GLN A 784 22.11 -6.93 -3.31
C GLN A 784 23.37 -7.76 -3.62
N THR A 785 24.16 -7.28 -4.59
CA THR A 785 25.29 -8.00 -5.20
C THR A 785 26.23 -8.64 -4.17
N GLN A 786 26.65 -7.88 -3.16
CA GLN A 786 27.60 -8.35 -2.15
C GLN A 786 26.98 -9.21 -1.04
N LYS A 787 25.66 -9.32 -1.02
CA LYS A 787 24.91 -10.15 -0.07
C LYS A 787 24.33 -11.39 -0.72
N ASN A 788 24.55 -11.56 -2.03
CA ASN A 788 24.09 -12.72 -2.79
C ASN A 788 22.58 -12.99 -2.69
N ARG A 789 21.75 -11.94 -2.73
CA ARG A 789 20.30 -12.05 -2.63
C ARG A 789 19.59 -10.91 -3.36
N VAL A 790 18.28 -11.02 -3.54
CA VAL A 790 17.40 -9.94 -4.03
C VAL A 790 16.49 -9.52 -2.87
N THR A 791 16.53 -8.25 -2.50
CA THR A 791 15.59 -7.68 -1.51
C THR A 791 14.37 -7.12 -2.22
N ILE A 792 13.23 -7.09 -1.54
CA ILE A 792 11.94 -6.70 -2.11
C ILE A 792 11.28 -5.68 -1.20
N TYR A 793 10.75 -4.61 -1.79
CA TYR A 793 9.99 -3.58 -1.09
C TYR A 793 8.54 -3.79 -1.47
N VAL A 794 7.75 -4.31 -0.53
CA VAL A 794 6.34 -4.59 -0.74
C VAL A 794 5.54 -3.39 -0.23
N PRO A 795 4.74 -2.71 -1.07
CA PRO A 795 3.84 -1.68 -0.60
C PRO A 795 2.98 -2.19 0.56
N ASP A 796 2.99 -1.45 1.67
CA ASP A 796 2.25 -1.80 2.88
C ASP A 796 1.09 -0.82 3.05
N TYR A 797 -0.08 -1.26 2.61
CA TYR A 797 -1.35 -0.55 2.76
C TYR A 797 -2.46 -1.59 2.96
N PRO A 798 -3.53 -1.25 3.72
CA PRO A 798 -4.64 -2.16 3.91
C PRO A 798 -5.31 -2.47 2.56
N PRO A 799 -5.50 -3.74 2.19
CA PRO A 799 -6.20 -4.09 0.96
C PRO A 799 -7.64 -3.59 1.00
N PRO A 800 -8.27 -3.33 -0.17
CA PRO A 800 -9.67 -3.01 -0.22
C PRO A 800 -10.53 -4.14 0.36
N PRO A 801 -11.67 -3.81 0.99
CA PRO A 801 -12.66 -4.81 1.39
C PRO A 801 -13.06 -5.68 0.20
N ALA A 802 -13.26 -6.98 0.40
CA ALA A 802 -13.58 -7.92 -0.69
C ALA A 802 -14.84 -7.53 -1.50
N ALA A 803 -15.78 -6.80 -0.89
CA ALA A 803 -17.00 -6.32 -1.55
C ALA A 803 -16.81 -5.02 -2.37
N ALA A 804 -15.66 -4.35 -2.25
CA ALA A 804 -15.38 -3.12 -3.00
C ALA A 804 -15.13 -3.43 -4.49
N PRO A 805 -15.35 -2.45 -5.39
CA PRO A 805 -14.96 -2.59 -6.80
C PRO A 805 -13.49 -2.99 -6.97
N PRO A 806 -13.10 -3.56 -8.13
CA PRO A 806 -11.71 -3.86 -8.45
C PRO A 806 -10.79 -2.65 -8.24
N ALA A 807 -9.59 -2.88 -7.73
CA ALA A 807 -8.59 -1.83 -7.57
C ALA A 807 -7.29 -2.23 -8.27
N VAL A 808 -6.82 -1.41 -9.22
CA VAL A 808 -5.61 -1.68 -9.99
C VAL A 808 -4.37 -1.16 -9.26
N ALA A 809 -3.48 -2.06 -8.83
CA ALA A 809 -2.20 -1.69 -8.25
C ALA A 809 -1.17 -1.27 -9.32
N GLY A 810 -1.23 -1.86 -10.52
CA GLY A 810 -0.35 -1.51 -11.63
C GLY A 810 -0.35 -2.53 -12.75
N VAL A 811 0.49 -2.29 -13.75
CA VAL A 811 0.68 -3.13 -14.94
C VAL A 811 2.17 -3.30 -15.24
N ALA A 812 2.58 -4.49 -15.63
CA ALA A 812 3.95 -4.80 -16.02
C ALA A 812 3.99 -5.81 -17.19
N PRO A 813 4.81 -5.59 -18.24
CA PRO A 813 5.52 -4.34 -18.53
C PRO A 813 4.54 -3.16 -18.71
N HIS A 814 4.98 -1.96 -18.36
CA HIS A 814 4.16 -0.74 -18.44
C HIS A 814 4.24 -0.04 -19.80
N ARG A 815 4.90 -0.66 -20.79
CA ARG A 815 5.10 -0.13 -22.14
C ARG A 815 5.05 -1.26 -23.17
N GLY A 816 4.60 -0.95 -24.37
CA GLY A 816 4.62 -1.88 -25.50
C GLY A 816 4.25 -1.22 -26.82
N ARG A 817 4.35 -1.98 -27.91
CA ARG A 817 4.15 -1.48 -29.28
C ARG A 817 2.77 -0.89 -29.52
N ILE A 818 2.66 0.04 -30.46
CA ILE A 818 1.38 0.63 -30.88
C ILE A 818 0.41 -0.41 -31.42
N GLY A 819 0.90 -1.46 -32.09
CA GLY A 819 0.08 -2.56 -32.62
C GLY A 819 -0.49 -3.51 -31.55
N GLY A 820 -0.23 -3.27 -30.26
CA GLY A 820 -0.64 -4.17 -29.17
C GLY A 820 -0.01 -5.57 -29.28
N GLY A 821 -0.66 -6.61 -28.78
CA GLY A 821 -0.22 -7.99 -28.97
C GLY A 821 0.82 -8.48 -27.97
N ASN A 822 1.48 -7.61 -27.20
CA ASN A 822 2.36 -8.02 -26.11
C ASN A 822 1.57 -8.46 -24.87
N GLY A 823 2.09 -9.46 -24.16
CA GLY A 823 1.56 -9.87 -22.86
C GLY A 823 1.81 -8.82 -21.78
N VAL A 824 0.80 -8.57 -20.94
CA VAL A 824 0.92 -7.74 -19.73
C VAL A 824 0.30 -8.46 -18.54
N THR A 825 0.94 -8.31 -17.39
CA THR A 825 0.39 -8.67 -16.08
C THR A 825 -0.25 -7.44 -15.47
N ILE A 826 -1.52 -7.55 -15.07
CA ILE A 826 -2.24 -6.55 -14.30
C ILE A 826 -2.40 -7.10 -12.89
N ALA A 827 -2.00 -6.33 -11.89
CA ALA A 827 -2.14 -6.71 -10.48
C ALA A 827 -2.95 -5.68 -9.71
N GLY A 828 -3.53 -6.11 -8.60
CA GLY A 828 -4.49 -5.33 -7.85
C GLY A 828 -5.25 -6.17 -6.85
N HIS A 829 -6.51 -5.83 -6.64
CA HIS A 829 -7.39 -6.46 -5.66
C HIS A 829 -8.80 -6.61 -6.22
N ASN A 830 -9.52 -7.60 -5.69
CA ASN A 830 -10.92 -7.88 -6.00
C ASN A 830 -11.19 -8.16 -7.49
N PHE A 831 -10.26 -8.81 -8.20
CA PHE A 831 -10.44 -9.13 -9.62
C PHE A 831 -11.39 -10.32 -9.87
N GLY A 832 -11.65 -11.13 -8.83
CA GLY A 832 -12.46 -12.33 -8.95
C GLY A 832 -11.88 -13.35 -9.92
N ALA A 833 -12.69 -14.35 -10.29
CA ALA A 833 -12.24 -15.46 -11.15
C ALA A 833 -12.26 -15.16 -12.65
N ALA A 834 -12.98 -14.12 -13.09
CA ALA A 834 -13.16 -13.79 -14.51
C ALA A 834 -13.06 -12.27 -14.75
N PRO A 835 -11.89 -11.65 -14.49
CA PRO A 835 -11.70 -10.23 -14.77
C PRO A 835 -11.66 -9.94 -16.26
N THR A 836 -12.00 -8.71 -16.63
CA THR A 836 -11.71 -8.12 -17.94
C THR A 836 -10.97 -6.80 -17.76
N ALA A 837 -10.23 -6.36 -18.77
CA ALA A 837 -9.48 -5.11 -18.70
C ALA A 837 -9.59 -4.28 -19.97
N THR A 838 -9.45 -2.97 -19.83
CA THR A 838 -9.21 -2.06 -20.95
C THR A 838 -7.95 -1.23 -20.72
N LEU A 839 -7.22 -0.95 -21.79
CA LEU A 839 -6.10 -0.02 -21.84
C LEU A 839 -6.53 1.15 -22.72
N GLY A 840 -6.73 2.32 -22.13
CA GLY A 840 -7.25 3.49 -22.85
C GLY A 840 -8.64 3.26 -23.45
N GLY A 841 -9.49 2.50 -22.75
CA GLY A 841 -10.85 2.15 -23.21
C GLY A 841 -10.91 1.04 -24.25
N ARG A 842 -9.77 0.50 -24.70
CA ARG A 842 -9.72 -0.63 -25.65
C ARG A 842 -9.58 -1.95 -24.88
N PRO A 843 -10.36 -3.00 -25.22
CA PRO A 843 -10.37 -4.24 -24.45
C PRO A 843 -9.09 -5.05 -24.65
N CYS A 844 -8.52 -5.56 -23.57
CA CYS A 844 -7.45 -6.55 -23.66
C CYS A 844 -7.99 -7.88 -24.22
N GLY A 845 -7.17 -8.53 -25.05
CA GLY A 845 -7.44 -9.90 -25.50
C GLY A 845 -6.88 -10.95 -24.54
N ASN A 846 -7.22 -12.22 -24.76
CA ASN A 846 -6.57 -13.40 -24.16
C ASN A 846 -6.30 -13.27 -22.64
N VAL A 847 -7.35 -12.99 -21.86
CA VAL A 847 -7.26 -12.99 -20.39
C VAL A 847 -6.97 -14.40 -19.90
N ARG A 848 -5.91 -14.56 -19.10
CA ARG A 848 -5.38 -15.84 -18.61
C ARG A 848 -4.63 -15.66 -17.30
N ASP A 849 -4.16 -16.76 -16.72
CA ASP A 849 -3.33 -16.79 -15.50
C ASP A 849 -3.94 -15.97 -14.35
N VAL A 850 -5.27 -16.05 -14.19
CA VAL A 850 -6.00 -15.36 -13.12
C VAL A 850 -5.61 -16.00 -11.79
N ALA A 851 -4.99 -15.22 -10.91
CA ALA A 851 -4.60 -15.68 -9.59
C ALA A 851 -5.86 -16.04 -8.77
N ALA A 852 -5.81 -17.17 -8.06
CA ALA A 852 -6.94 -17.68 -7.30
C ALA A 852 -7.40 -16.74 -6.17
N ASP A 853 -6.48 -15.91 -5.66
CA ASP A 853 -6.75 -14.87 -4.67
C ASP A 853 -7.33 -13.57 -5.28
N GLY A 854 -7.49 -13.51 -6.60
CA GLY A 854 -8.02 -12.35 -7.31
C GLY A 854 -7.09 -11.13 -7.29
N THR A 855 -5.78 -11.34 -7.13
CA THR A 855 -4.80 -10.23 -7.04
C THR A 855 -4.07 -9.94 -8.35
N SER A 856 -4.15 -10.83 -9.33
CA SER A 856 -3.54 -10.59 -10.64
C SER A 856 -4.14 -11.45 -11.74
N PHE A 857 -3.91 -11.03 -12.98
CA PHE A 857 -4.14 -11.83 -14.18
C PHE A 857 -3.23 -11.32 -15.31
N ARG A 858 -3.13 -12.10 -16.39
CA ARG A 858 -2.46 -11.67 -17.61
C ARG A 858 -3.44 -11.48 -18.73
N CYS A 859 -3.10 -10.59 -19.65
CA CYS A 859 -3.85 -10.37 -20.86
C CYS A 859 -2.94 -9.86 -21.97
N THR A 860 -3.46 -9.81 -23.19
CA THR A 860 -2.78 -9.27 -24.35
C THR A 860 -3.21 -7.82 -24.56
N ALA A 861 -2.24 -6.91 -24.56
CA ALA A 861 -2.50 -5.49 -24.77
C ALA A 861 -3.16 -5.26 -26.13
N PRO A 862 -4.21 -4.42 -26.24
CA PRO A 862 -4.82 -4.09 -27.52
C PRO A 862 -3.95 -3.12 -28.32
N ALA A 863 -4.23 -2.98 -29.61
CA ALA A 863 -3.66 -1.90 -30.41
C ALA A 863 -4.03 -0.54 -29.80
N GLY A 864 -3.08 0.40 -29.80
CA GLY A 864 -3.14 1.69 -29.12
C GLY A 864 -3.05 2.89 -30.06
N VAL A 865 -2.67 4.03 -29.48
CA VAL A 865 -2.37 5.27 -30.20
C VAL A 865 -0.90 5.58 -29.95
N ALA A 866 -0.18 6.01 -30.99
CA ALA A 866 1.26 6.27 -30.93
C ALA A 866 1.59 7.21 -29.75
N GLY A 867 2.54 6.83 -28.91
CA GLY A 867 3.02 7.64 -27.78
C GLY A 867 2.00 7.86 -26.66
N ALA A 868 0.80 7.27 -26.73
CA ALA A 868 -0.25 7.53 -25.76
C ALA A 868 0.02 6.82 -24.42
N LEU A 869 0.09 7.60 -23.34
CA LEU A 869 0.06 7.10 -21.97
C LEU A 869 -1.40 6.97 -21.52
N VAL A 870 -1.86 5.74 -21.31
CA VAL A 870 -3.27 5.42 -21.07
C VAL A 870 -3.50 4.81 -19.70
N ARG A 871 -4.74 4.90 -19.21
CA ARG A 871 -5.17 4.26 -17.96
C ARG A 871 -5.60 2.82 -18.19
N VAL A 872 -5.38 1.99 -17.17
CA VAL A 872 -5.91 0.62 -17.08
C VAL A 872 -7.20 0.65 -16.27
N VAL A 873 -8.26 0.05 -16.81
CA VAL A 873 -9.53 -0.16 -16.09
C VAL A 873 -9.81 -1.66 -16.06
N VAL A 874 -10.06 -2.21 -14.87
CA VAL A 874 -10.44 -3.61 -14.67
C VAL A 874 -11.92 -3.70 -14.33
N THR A 875 -12.64 -4.61 -14.97
CA THR A 875 -14.04 -4.90 -14.65
C THR A 875 -14.17 -6.34 -14.15
N ALA A 876 -14.77 -6.51 -12.98
CA ALA A 876 -15.07 -7.82 -12.39
C ALA A 876 -16.42 -7.79 -11.67
N GLY A 877 -17.20 -8.87 -11.77
CA GLY A 877 -18.53 -8.95 -11.15
C GLY A 877 -19.49 -7.83 -11.58
N GLY A 878 -19.35 -7.33 -12.81
CA GLY A 878 -20.14 -6.22 -13.34
C GLY A 878 -19.74 -4.82 -12.83
N ARG A 879 -18.64 -4.69 -12.08
CA ARG A 879 -18.15 -3.42 -11.52
C ARG A 879 -16.79 -3.06 -12.10
N GLY A 880 -16.66 -1.83 -12.60
CA GLY A 880 -15.39 -1.27 -13.05
C GLY A 880 -14.54 -0.74 -11.90
N SER A 881 -13.23 -0.76 -12.05
CA SER A 881 -12.29 -0.13 -11.14
C SER A 881 -12.41 1.39 -11.16
N ALA A 882 -12.08 2.02 -10.04
CA ALA A 882 -11.92 3.48 -9.99
C ALA A 882 -10.79 3.96 -10.94
N THR A 883 -10.82 5.24 -11.27
CA THR A 883 -9.77 5.88 -12.09
C THR A 883 -8.43 5.81 -11.36
N THR A 884 -7.41 5.26 -12.02
CA THR A 884 -6.05 5.20 -11.47
C THR A 884 -5.47 6.61 -11.30
N PRO A 885 -4.56 6.85 -10.34
CA PRO A 885 -3.91 8.15 -10.16
C PRO A 885 -2.91 8.48 -11.29
N GLY A 886 -2.36 9.69 -11.28
CA GLY A 886 -1.31 10.12 -12.22
C GLY A 886 -1.80 10.33 -13.66
N ARG A 887 -0.87 10.36 -14.61
CA ARG A 887 -1.15 10.60 -16.04
C ARG A 887 -1.61 9.34 -16.78
N GLY A 888 -1.17 8.16 -16.35
CA GLY A 888 -1.61 6.87 -16.88
C GLY A 888 -0.77 5.71 -16.33
N ASP A 889 -1.09 4.50 -16.75
CA ASP A 889 -0.51 3.23 -16.27
C ASP A 889 0.32 2.51 -17.33
N TYR A 890 -0.11 2.58 -18.60
CA TYR A 890 0.50 1.87 -19.72
C TYR A 890 0.82 2.83 -20.85
N TRP A 891 2.04 2.75 -21.40
CA TRP A 891 2.52 3.65 -22.44
C TRP A 891 2.68 2.92 -23.77
N TYR A 892 1.92 3.35 -24.78
CA TYR A 892 2.12 2.87 -26.15
C TYR A 892 3.34 3.55 -26.76
N MET A 893 4.24 2.74 -27.32
CA MET A 893 5.36 3.22 -28.13
C MET A 893 4.86 3.89 -29.42
N GLU A 894 5.75 4.58 -30.12
CA GLU A 894 5.44 5.19 -31.42
C GLU A 894 5.52 4.19 -32.58
N VAL A 895 5.99 2.97 -32.31
CA VAL A 895 6.22 1.88 -33.28
C VAL A 895 5.54 0.58 -32.88
#